data_AF-A0A7S4T9B9-F1
#
_entry.id   AF-A0A7S4T9B9-F1
#
_cell.length_a   1.000
_cell.length_b   1.000
_cell.length_c   1.000
_cell.angle_alpha   90.00
_cell.angle_beta   90.00
_cell.angle_gamma   90.00
#
_symmetry.space_group_name_H-M   'P 1'
#
loop_
_entity.id
_entity.type
_entity.pdbx_description
1 polymer ?
#
loop_
_entity_poly.entity_id
_entity_poly.type
_entity_poly.pdbx_seq_one_letter_code
_entity_poly.pdbx_strand_id
1 'polypeptide(L)'
;GLYFSPEGGQFAPDGKTIIRHSAFLGEDEVRCFDNSFFGIEESVAALMAPAQRLVLETSFEGLAMAGFTRKSLRGTRLMIVVGEGVSGLDWDWAPGYRRDPNSWLKANAHLGVSTVNRLACVYGTSGPTMQVDSACSSELVAANYLHATLKQHDKDGIMHGLAMAGQVMITPGPFVGGSMAGLHGDLGRCATFNATANGFVRGEGSCGLVLTAREDPEIVQDRIACYLSSYINQDGRSATLTAPNGMSQAVCIAASMREVGLDPTDICTSETHGTATAIGDPIEVGSLVRVFQKHERALAVTAGKSNVGHTEPVAGGYSLMRLIISLIRSAMAPNVHFRVLSKNIASFSFSAGAFPGIFPSEATDHIVTDYLIGGVTSFGYGGTNARSEIWAPGRRVREPLEVANRGLRGLRIDRFGQSSSKFPRELRSLDCIAVACPSCLGPMCWLCAMAVPGGINGERHRCHAIREGNASYEVCSDCYAGSYSFGGVVGEPLEPDQRVFLTGTWNAWKEPEEMDEISPGVYTAIILLGETRMEQFHLLLEESKKSAIFPVLDKADQSARILGPHVNLGGSSWLIDGFQDRSPSGTTYQIRFEWGTARKSLSWKAIEASEYMRAMLESSHKHSYFIARRRNGWWPEKMSRAKDDPDFWEWTGTISESNEEEFHFLRDRDISQRIYPQLPRSMGPDCRVMGPDEEGVGNGWLVVGAEGETATARLRVRDGTITVVTGTSSLGWRMWQSTRRPPGERYAVLGSWTGWRPEEMKPDGDQSEVYRLQFRIGAVGRGEFQIATIESRSLRMYPMTAHARPGQEIFCIGENPEGLSWEVVGPPGQTMEIRLDLGAEDPCSLVTCGLVL
;
A
#
# COMPACT_ATOMS: atom_id res chain seq x y z
N GLY A 1 12.51 -2.43 -3.37
CA GLY A 1 11.53 -2.44 -2.27
C GLY A 1 11.38 -3.83 -1.69
N LEU A 2 10.94 -3.97 -0.43
CA LEU A 2 10.92 -5.26 0.28
C LEU A 2 10.09 -6.35 -0.44
N TYR A 3 8.93 -5.98 -1.00
CA TYR A 3 7.99 -6.90 -1.67
C TYR A 3 7.83 -6.65 -3.17
N PHE A 4 8.05 -5.44 -3.67
CA PHE A 4 7.88 -5.13 -5.09
C PHE A 4 9.02 -5.70 -5.94
N SER A 5 8.66 -6.38 -7.03
CA SER A 5 9.58 -6.80 -8.09
C SER A 5 8.98 -6.49 -9.46
N PRO A 6 9.69 -5.76 -10.34
CA PRO A 6 9.26 -5.57 -11.72
C PRO A 6 9.55 -6.79 -12.61
N GLU A 7 10.31 -7.77 -12.10
CA GLU A 7 10.66 -9.00 -12.81
C GLU A 7 9.48 -9.99 -12.76
N GLY A 8 9.17 -10.67 -13.88
CA GLY A 8 8.17 -11.77 -13.91
C GLY A 8 6.97 -11.57 -14.85
N GLY A 9 6.79 -10.40 -15.46
CA GLY A 9 5.63 -10.15 -16.33
C GLY A 9 4.32 -10.20 -15.53
N GLN A 10 3.36 -11.03 -15.94
CA GLN A 10 2.07 -11.16 -15.24
C GLN A 10 2.18 -11.90 -13.88
N PHE A 11 3.22 -12.70 -13.68
CA PHE A 11 3.40 -13.51 -12.46
C PHE A 11 4.61 -13.02 -11.68
N ALA A 12 4.41 -12.69 -10.40
CA ALA A 12 5.52 -12.29 -9.53
C ALA A 12 6.38 -13.50 -9.13
N PRO A 13 7.70 -13.31 -8.92
CA PRO A 13 8.55 -14.25 -8.19
C PRO A 13 8.00 -14.55 -6.78
N ASP A 14 8.39 -15.68 -6.20
CA ASP A 14 7.94 -16.11 -4.89
C ASP A 14 8.18 -15.03 -3.81
N GLY A 15 7.14 -14.73 -3.03
CA GLY A 15 7.18 -13.72 -1.97
C GLY A 15 7.22 -12.27 -2.47
N LYS A 16 7.05 -12.03 -3.77
CA LYS A 16 7.04 -10.69 -4.38
C LYS A 16 5.67 -10.33 -4.95
N THR A 17 5.49 -9.04 -5.23
CA THR A 17 4.35 -8.50 -5.96
C THR A 17 4.84 -7.63 -7.13
N ILE A 18 4.12 -7.67 -8.25
CA ILE A 18 4.37 -6.81 -9.40
C ILE A 18 3.63 -5.47 -9.31
N ILE A 19 2.83 -5.25 -8.25
CA ILE A 19 2.04 -4.04 -8.06
C ILE A 19 2.65 -3.17 -6.96
N ARG A 20 2.66 -1.85 -7.21
CA ARG A 20 3.02 -0.82 -6.23
C ARG A 20 1.96 0.28 -6.06
N HIS A 21 0.76 0.06 -6.62
CA HIS A 21 -0.36 1.00 -6.59
C HIS A 21 -1.63 0.31 -6.12
N SER A 22 -2.49 1.07 -5.45
CA SER A 22 -3.84 0.63 -5.09
C SER A 22 -4.73 1.84 -4.85
N ALA A 23 -6.04 1.64 -4.83
CA ALA A 23 -6.98 2.66 -4.40
C ALA A 23 -7.15 2.57 -2.87
N PHE A 24 -6.35 3.34 -2.14
CA PHE A 24 -6.40 3.40 -0.68
C PHE A 24 -7.34 4.50 -0.20
N LEU A 25 -7.99 4.26 0.94
CA LEU A 25 -8.60 5.30 1.75
C LEU A 25 -7.51 6.22 2.32
N GLY A 26 -7.91 7.41 2.74
CA GLY A 26 -7.04 8.32 3.48
C GLY A 26 -6.59 7.70 4.80
N GLU A 27 -5.38 8.08 5.25
CA GLU A 27 -4.82 7.55 6.49
C GLU A 27 -5.73 7.81 7.70
N ASP A 28 -6.34 9.01 7.77
CA ASP A 28 -7.27 9.36 8.84
C ASP A 28 -8.53 8.48 8.82
N GLU A 29 -9.07 8.15 7.63
CA GLU A 29 -10.24 7.28 7.47
C GLU A 29 -9.97 5.84 7.94
N VAL A 30 -8.71 5.39 7.83
CA VAL A 30 -8.29 4.06 8.30
C VAL A 30 -7.96 4.04 9.79
N ARG A 31 -7.34 5.11 10.31
CA ARG A 31 -6.81 5.15 11.67
C ARG A 31 -7.81 5.67 12.71
N CYS A 32 -8.58 6.70 12.36
CA CYS A 32 -9.49 7.36 13.30
C CYS A 32 -10.81 6.59 13.46
N PHE A 33 -11.39 6.66 14.65
CA PHE A 33 -12.71 6.08 14.95
C PHE A 33 -13.27 6.71 16.22
N ASP A 34 -14.51 7.21 16.19
CA ASP A 34 -15.17 7.76 17.38
C ASP A 34 -15.82 6.63 18.22
N ASN A 35 -14.98 5.92 18.97
CA ASN A 35 -15.43 4.83 19.83
C ASN A 35 -16.43 5.29 20.90
N SER A 36 -16.27 6.52 21.40
CA SER A 36 -17.13 7.11 22.44
C SER A 36 -18.55 7.31 21.93
N PHE A 37 -18.70 7.75 20.68
CA PHE A 37 -19.99 7.88 20.02
C PHE A 37 -20.72 6.54 19.97
N PHE A 38 -20.03 5.47 19.60
CA PHE A 38 -20.62 4.12 19.51
C PHE A 38 -20.72 3.38 20.85
N GLY A 39 -20.24 3.97 21.95
CA GLY A 39 -20.24 3.34 23.27
C GLY A 39 -19.31 2.12 23.36
N ILE A 40 -18.23 2.13 22.58
CA ILE A 40 -17.21 1.07 22.54
C ILE A 40 -16.02 1.53 23.38
N GLU A 41 -15.57 0.66 24.29
CA GLU A 41 -14.38 0.92 25.09
C GLU A 41 -13.12 1.06 24.21
N GLU A 42 -12.21 1.95 24.57
CA GLU A 42 -10.98 2.22 23.83
C GLU A 42 -10.14 0.95 23.62
N SER A 43 -10.03 0.10 24.65
CA SER A 43 -9.32 -1.19 24.59
C SER A 43 -9.90 -2.15 23.54
N VAL A 44 -11.22 -2.12 23.34
CA VAL A 44 -11.91 -2.92 22.32
C VAL A 44 -11.75 -2.29 20.95
N ALA A 45 -11.89 -0.96 20.85
CA ALA A 45 -11.76 -0.22 19.60
C ALA A 45 -10.36 -0.36 18.98
N ALA A 46 -9.32 -0.37 19.80
CA ALA A 46 -7.93 -0.58 19.37
C ALA A 46 -7.71 -1.96 18.71
N LEU A 47 -8.53 -2.95 19.08
CA LEU A 47 -8.46 -4.32 18.56
C LEU A 47 -9.39 -4.55 17.38
N MET A 48 -10.36 -3.67 17.13
CA MET A 48 -11.25 -3.80 15.98
C MET A 48 -10.50 -3.55 14.67
N ALA A 49 -10.66 -4.48 13.71
CA ALA A 49 -10.13 -4.27 12.37
C ALA A 49 -10.70 -2.97 11.78
N PRO A 50 -9.89 -2.16 11.07
CA PRO A 50 -10.33 -0.87 10.51
C PRO A 50 -11.62 -0.97 9.67
N ALA A 51 -11.78 -2.04 8.89
CA ALA A 51 -13.00 -2.26 8.11
C ALA A 51 -14.28 -2.32 8.98
N GLN A 52 -14.22 -2.89 10.19
CA GLN A 52 -15.38 -2.94 11.11
C GLN A 52 -15.74 -1.55 11.64
N ARG A 53 -14.73 -0.73 11.92
CA ARG A 53 -14.88 0.65 12.39
C ARG A 53 -15.53 1.50 11.31
N LEU A 54 -15.01 1.39 10.09
CA LEU A 54 -15.55 2.08 8.92
C LEU A 54 -17.01 1.68 8.64
N VAL A 55 -17.33 0.38 8.72
CA VAL A 55 -18.69 -0.13 8.60
C VAL A 55 -19.63 0.47 9.66
N LEU A 56 -19.20 0.63 10.92
CA LEU A 56 -20.03 1.27 11.94
C LEU A 56 -20.33 2.75 11.60
N GLU A 57 -19.34 3.49 11.13
CA GLU A 57 -19.52 4.89 10.72
C GLU A 57 -20.43 5.02 9.50
N THR A 58 -20.12 4.30 8.43
CA THR A 58 -20.89 4.35 7.18
C THR A 58 -22.33 3.84 7.35
N SER A 59 -22.56 2.83 8.19
CA SER A 59 -23.94 2.38 8.49
C SER A 59 -24.74 3.42 9.25
N PHE A 60 -24.11 4.12 10.21
CA PHE A 60 -24.79 5.15 10.98
C PHE A 60 -25.23 6.29 10.06
N GLU A 61 -24.35 6.73 9.17
CA GLU A 61 -24.65 7.73 8.15
C GLU A 61 -25.78 7.28 7.23
N GLY A 62 -25.71 6.07 6.67
CA GLY A 62 -26.73 5.52 5.79
C GLY A 62 -28.10 5.40 6.46
N LEU A 63 -28.16 4.95 7.72
CA LEU A 63 -29.40 4.87 8.49
C LEU A 63 -29.95 6.26 8.83
N ALA A 64 -29.10 7.22 9.21
CA ALA A 64 -29.51 8.59 9.46
C ALA A 64 -30.06 9.27 8.19
N MET A 65 -29.42 9.01 7.05
CA MET A 65 -29.85 9.42 5.72
C MET A 65 -31.24 8.85 5.35
N ALA A 66 -31.54 7.63 5.78
CA ALA A 66 -32.86 7.01 5.65
C ALA A 66 -33.89 7.49 6.69
N GLY A 67 -33.54 8.48 7.52
CA GLY A 67 -34.43 9.09 8.51
C GLY A 67 -34.47 8.40 9.88
N PHE A 68 -33.60 7.42 10.12
CA PHE A 68 -33.51 6.77 11.43
C PHE A 68 -32.73 7.63 12.43
N THR A 69 -33.14 7.54 13.68
CA THR A 69 -32.42 8.08 14.84
C THR A 69 -32.02 6.93 15.75
N ARG A 70 -31.03 7.14 16.63
CA ARG A 70 -30.70 6.14 17.67
C ARG A 70 -31.90 5.68 18.47
N LYS A 71 -32.83 6.60 18.77
CA LYS A 71 -34.06 6.29 19.50
C LYS A 71 -35.01 5.43 18.67
N SER A 72 -35.13 5.70 17.37
CA SER A 72 -36.06 4.96 16.52
C SER A 72 -35.54 3.59 16.07
N LEU A 73 -34.22 3.33 16.15
CA LEU A 73 -33.61 2.02 15.84
C LEU A 73 -33.73 1.01 16.98
N ARG A 74 -33.81 1.48 18.23
CA ARG A 74 -33.89 0.60 19.40
C ARG A 74 -35.17 -0.25 19.35
N GLY A 75 -35.00 -1.56 19.40
CA GLY A 75 -36.09 -2.54 19.31
C GLY A 75 -36.68 -2.69 17.90
N THR A 76 -36.16 -1.99 16.88
CA THR A 76 -36.60 -2.19 15.50
C THR A 76 -36.16 -3.56 15.01
N ARG A 77 -37.05 -4.27 14.33
CA ARG A 77 -36.72 -5.49 13.57
C ARG A 77 -36.02 -5.13 12.26
N LEU A 78 -34.85 -4.50 12.37
CA LEU A 78 -33.97 -4.18 11.26
C LEU A 78 -33.18 -5.44 10.89
N MET A 79 -33.32 -5.92 9.65
CA MET A 79 -32.45 -6.97 9.14
C MET A 79 -31.11 -6.38 8.73
N ILE A 80 -30.00 -6.96 9.16
CA ILE A 80 -28.65 -6.49 8.82
C ILE A 80 -27.90 -7.62 8.12
N VAL A 81 -27.42 -7.37 6.91
CA VAL A 81 -26.63 -8.32 6.12
C VAL A 81 -25.32 -7.66 5.76
N VAL A 82 -24.21 -8.20 6.25
CA VAL A 82 -22.87 -7.70 5.95
C VAL A 82 -22.22 -8.62 4.93
N GLY A 83 -21.96 -8.10 3.73
CA GLY A 83 -21.13 -8.75 2.73
C GLY A 83 -19.67 -8.54 3.10
N GLU A 84 -19.06 -9.46 3.82
CA GLU A 84 -17.65 -9.39 4.19
C GLU A 84 -16.97 -10.68 3.72
N GLY A 85 -15.85 -10.49 3.01
CA GLY A 85 -14.96 -11.59 2.66
C GLY A 85 -13.90 -11.79 3.73
N VAL A 86 -12.70 -12.18 3.30
CA VAL A 86 -11.47 -12.24 4.10
C VAL A 86 -11.03 -10.86 4.66
N SER A 87 -11.87 -9.82 4.56
CA SER A 87 -11.69 -8.49 5.16
C SER A 87 -11.43 -8.61 6.66
N GLY A 88 -10.24 -8.20 7.10
CA GLY A 88 -9.80 -8.28 8.50
C GLY A 88 -8.99 -9.53 8.85
N LEU A 89 -8.86 -10.55 8.00
CA LEU A 89 -7.93 -11.66 8.26
C LEU A 89 -6.46 -11.23 8.16
N ASP A 90 -6.18 -10.17 7.41
CA ASP A 90 -4.84 -9.58 7.41
C ASP A 90 -4.58 -8.68 8.64
N TRP A 91 -5.64 -8.22 9.33
CA TRP A 91 -5.52 -7.53 10.62
C TRP A 91 -4.95 -8.46 11.70
N ASP A 92 -5.27 -9.76 11.66
CA ASP A 92 -4.65 -10.75 12.56
C ASP A 92 -3.13 -10.86 12.39
N TRP A 93 -2.67 -10.58 11.16
CA TRP A 93 -1.25 -10.56 10.82
C TRP A 93 -0.61 -9.19 11.01
N ALA A 94 -1.37 -8.17 11.37
CA ALA A 94 -0.83 -6.86 11.72
C ALA A 94 0.05 -6.98 12.98
N PRO A 95 1.32 -6.54 12.95
CA PRO A 95 2.26 -6.74 14.06
C PRO A 95 1.77 -6.21 15.41
N GLY A 96 1.06 -5.08 15.42
CA GLY A 96 0.49 -4.48 16.64
C GLY A 96 -0.65 -5.33 17.22
N TYR A 97 -1.59 -5.76 16.38
CA TYR A 97 -2.69 -6.62 16.81
C TYR A 97 -2.18 -7.98 17.29
N ARG A 98 -1.26 -8.63 16.55
CA ARG A 98 -0.71 -9.95 16.96
C ARG A 98 0.00 -9.91 18.31
N ARG A 99 0.70 -8.82 18.64
CA ARG A 99 1.52 -8.67 19.86
C ARG A 99 0.75 -8.12 21.08
N ASP A 100 -0.49 -7.68 20.94
CA ASP A 100 -1.26 -7.14 22.07
C ASP A 100 -1.47 -8.20 23.19
N PRO A 101 -1.12 -7.91 24.46
CA PRO A 101 -1.16 -8.87 25.56
C PRO A 101 -2.58 -9.23 26.01
N ASN A 102 -3.62 -8.50 25.58
CA ASN A 102 -5.02 -8.75 25.93
C ASN A 102 -5.65 -9.85 25.04
N SER A 103 -5.10 -11.06 25.11
CA SER A 103 -5.50 -12.19 24.26
C SER A 103 -6.99 -12.56 24.35
N TRP A 104 -7.64 -12.33 25.50
CA TRP A 104 -9.07 -12.63 25.68
C TRP A 104 -9.98 -11.65 24.93
N LEU A 105 -9.60 -10.38 24.78
CA LEU A 105 -10.36 -9.38 24.02
C LEU A 105 -10.34 -9.67 22.51
N LYS A 106 -9.29 -10.34 22.03
CA LYS A 106 -9.13 -10.71 20.61
C LYS A 106 -10.04 -11.82 20.14
N ALA A 107 -10.55 -12.64 21.06
CA ALA A 107 -11.30 -13.86 20.75
C ALA A 107 -12.45 -13.64 19.75
N ASN A 108 -13.04 -12.43 19.76
CA ASN A 108 -14.09 -12.04 18.82
C ASN A 108 -13.81 -10.71 18.09
N ALA A 109 -12.65 -10.07 18.29
CA ALA A 109 -12.47 -8.69 17.82
C ALA A 109 -12.33 -8.53 16.30
N HIS A 110 -11.76 -9.53 15.62
CA HIS A 110 -11.37 -9.49 14.21
C HIS A 110 -12.31 -10.28 13.28
N LEU A 111 -13.09 -11.21 13.81
CA LEU A 111 -13.96 -12.09 13.01
C LEU A 111 -15.00 -11.27 12.24
N GLY A 112 -15.26 -11.60 10.97
CA GLY A 112 -16.26 -10.90 10.16
C GLY A 112 -17.69 -10.95 10.74
N VAL A 113 -18.05 -12.05 11.41
CA VAL A 113 -19.34 -12.13 12.13
C VAL A 113 -19.48 -11.08 13.24
N SER A 114 -18.38 -10.56 13.76
CA SER A 114 -18.41 -9.53 14.81
C SER A 114 -18.85 -8.19 14.26
N THR A 115 -18.58 -7.88 12.99
CA THR A 115 -19.05 -6.66 12.34
C THR A 115 -20.57 -6.56 12.41
N VAL A 116 -21.27 -7.60 11.93
CA VAL A 116 -22.74 -7.61 11.90
C VAL A 116 -23.35 -7.62 13.30
N ASN A 117 -22.74 -8.34 14.25
CA ASN A 117 -23.22 -8.40 15.63
C ASN A 117 -23.01 -7.07 16.37
N ARG A 118 -21.90 -6.37 16.10
CA ARG A 118 -21.64 -5.04 16.66
C ARG A 118 -22.67 -4.03 16.17
N LEU A 119 -23.01 -4.04 14.88
CA LEU A 119 -24.07 -3.17 14.34
C LEU A 119 -25.38 -3.34 15.11
N ALA A 120 -25.84 -4.59 15.26
CA ALA A 120 -27.08 -4.86 15.97
C ALA A 120 -27.03 -4.46 17.45
N CYS A 121 -25.90 -4.74 18.12
CA CYS A 121 -25.69 -4.38 19.52
C CYS A 121 -25.68 -2.85 19.73
N VAL A 122 -24.91 -2.13 18.93
CA VAL A 122 -24.74 -0.67 18.98
C VAL A 122 -26.06 0.06 18.70
N TYR A 123 -26.83 -0.42 17.71
CA TYR A 123 -28.13 0.18 17.37
C TYR A 123 -29.28 -0.32 18.25
N GLY A 124 -29.08 -1.40 19.00
CA GLY A 124 -30.11 -2.04 19.82
C GLY A 124 -31.25 -2.61 19.00
N THR A 125 -30.98 -3.09 17.78
CA THR A 125 -31.98 -3.67 16.87
C THR A 125 -32.21 -5.14 17.19
N SER A 126 -33.41 -5.65 16.90
CA SER A 126 -33.82 -7.03 17.20
C SER A 126 -34.20 -7.84 15.96
N GLY A 127 -33.80 -7.39 14.77
CA GLY A 127 -34.00 -8.13 13.52
C GLY A 127 -32.86 -9.13 13.25
N PRO A 128 -33.00 -9.97 12.21
CA PRO A 128 -31.98 -10.95 11.85
C PRO A 128 -30.67 -10.29 11.42
N THR A 129 -29.55 -10.88 11.83
CA THR A 129 -28.20 -10.49 11.42
C THR A 129 -27.52 -11.62 10.66
N MET A 130 -26.82 -11.31 9.57
CA MET A 130 -26.09 -12.30 8.78
C MET A 130 -24.81 -11.71 8.20
N GLN A 131 -23.74 -12.52 8.18
CA GLN A 131 -22.55 -12.25 7.38
C GLN A 131 -22.57 -13.19 6.15
N VAL A 132 -22.21 -12.65 4.98
CA VAL A 132 -22.18 -13.37 3.71
C VAL A 132 -20.80 -13.18 3.08
N ASP A 133 -20.17 -14.29 2.70
CA ASP A 133 -18.94 -14.32 1.90
C ASP A 133 -19.19 -15.09 0.60
N SER A 134 -19.23 -14.36 -0.51
CA SER A 134 -19.17 -14.90 -1.86
C SER A 134 -18.04 -14.25 -2.66
N ALA A 135 -16.94 -13.90 -1.98
CA ALA A 135 -15.81 -13.15 -2.49
C ALA A 135 -16.25 -11.80 -3.09
N CYS A 136 -15.88 -11.51 -4.34
CA CYS A 136 -16.10 -10.24 -5.01
C CYS A 136 -17.58 -9.86 -5.21
N SER A 137 -18.51 -10.83 -5.07
CA SER A 137 -19.95 -10.59 -5.17
C SER A 137 -20.66 -10.40 -3.82
N SER A 138 -19.93 -10.44 -2.69
CA SER A 138 -20.50 -10.52 -1.34
C SER A 138 -21.55 -9.45 -1.04
N GLU A 139 -21.25 -8.17 -1.27
CA GLU A 139 -22.22 -7.10 -0.96
C GLU A 139 -23.45 -7.13 -1.87
N LEU A 140 -23.29 -7.49 -3.15
CA LEU A 140 -24.44 -7.61 -4.06
C LEU A 140 -25.32 -8.81 -3.69
N VAL A 141 -24.72 -9.91 -3.25
CA VAL A 141 -25.44 -11.06 -2.70
C VAL A 141 -26.16 -10.67 -1.40
N ALA A 142 -25.52 -9.91 -0.52
CA ALA A 142 -26.14 -9.39 0.70
C ALA A 142 -27.36 -8.50 0.40
N ALA A 143 -27.25 -7.58 -0.56
CA ALA A 143 -28.35 -6.74 -1.01
C ALA A 143 -29.48 -7.55 -1.67
N ASN A 144 -29.15 -8.52 -2.51
CA ASN A 144 -30.12 -9.41 -3.15
C ASN A 144 -30.87 -10.27 -2.13
N TYR A 145 -30.16 -10.82 -1.15
CA TYR A 145 -30.78 -11.58 -0.06
C TYR A 145 -31.73 -10.70 0.76
N LEU A 146 -31.28 -9.50 1.12
CA LEU A 146 -32.10 -8.51 1.82
C LEU A 146 -33.36 -8.14 1.02
N HIS A 147 -33.22 -7.86 -0.27
CA HIS A 147 -34.34 -7.56 -1.17
C HIS A 147 -35.35 -8.72 -1.21
N ALA A 148 -34.88 -9.96 -1.39
CA ALA A 148 -35.72 -11.14 -1.43
C ALA A 148 -36.49 -11.37 -0.11
N THR A 149 -35.88 -11.10 1.04
CA THR A 149 -36.55 -11.17 2.35
C THR A 149 -37.58 -10.06 2.53
N LEU A 150 -37.23 -8.82 2.19
CA LEU A 150 -38.13 -7.67 2.31
C LEU A 150 -39.35 -7.77 1.39
N LYS A 151 -39.28 -8.49 0.27
CA LYS A 151 -40.46 -8.81 -0.56
C LYS A 151 -41.50 -9.69 0.15
N GLN A 152 -41.12 -10.32 1.26
CA GLN A 152 -41.99 -11.17 2.08
C GLN A 152 -42.31 -10.47 3.42
N HIS A 153 -42.23 -9.13 3.48
CA HIS A 153 -42.38 -8.34 4.71
C HIS A 153 -43.67 -8.63 5.47
N ASP A 154 -44.78 -8.90 4.78
CA ASP A 154 -46.07 -9.23 5.40
C ASP A 154 -46.04 -10.53 6.22
N LYS A 155 -45.18 -11.47 5.83
CA LYS A 155 -45.05 -12.78 6.50
C LYS A 155 -44.06 -12.70 7.65
N ASP A 156 -42.92 -12.08 7.41
CA ASP A 156 -41.80 -12.09 8.35
C ASP A 156 -41.83 -10.91 9.32
N GLY A 157 -42.64 -9.88 9.04
CA GLY A 157 -42.74 -8.64 9.83
C GLY A 157 -41.46 -7.80 9.82
N ILE A 158 -40.65 -7.91 8.76
CA ILE A 158 -39.40 -7.18 8.56
C ILE A 158 -39.63 -6.17 7.43
N MET A 159 -39.70 -4.88 7.80
CA MET A 159 -39.99 -3.79 6.84
C MET A 159 -38.72 -3.04 6.40
N HIS A 160 -37.63 -3.19 7.15
CA HIS A 160 -36.42 -2.40 7.01
C HIS A 160 -35.20 -3.30 7.03
N GLY A 161 -34.23 -2.95 6.19
CA GLY A 161 -33.01 -3.71 6.03
C GLY A 161 -31.80 -2.82 5.77
N LEU A 162 -30.63 -3.29 6.20
CA LEU A 162 -29.32 -2.72 5.90
C LEU A 162 -28.45 -3.82 5.27
N ALA A 163 -28.01 -3.59 4.03
CA ALA A 163 -26.99 -4.41 3.37
C ALA A 163 -25.72 -3.57 3.22
N MET A 164 -24.56 -4.10 3.56
CA MET A 164 -23.33 -3.31 3.52
C MET A 164 -22.05 -4.14 3.50
N ALA A 165 -20.93 -3.50 3.19
CA ALA A 165 -19.60 -4.09 3.23
C ALA A 165 -18.52 -3.07 3.60
N GLY A 166 -17.38 -3.56 4.08
CA GLY A 166 -16.17 -2.78 4.29
C GLY A 166 -14.93 -3.54 3.82
N GLN A 167 -13.96 -2.82 3.28
CA GLN A 167 -12.67 -3.36 2.89
C GLN A 167 -11.56 -2.36 3.17
N VAL A 168 -10.54 -2.82 3.91
CA VAL A 168 -9.31 -2.10 4.20
C VAL A 168 -8.15 -3.09 4.13
N MET A 169 -7.05 -2.68 3.53
CA MET A 169 -5.85 -3.48 3.28
C MET A 169 -4.76 -3.06 4.25
N ILE A 170 -4.29 -3.99 5.07
CA ILE A 170 -3.33 -3.72 6.15
C ILE A 170 -1.95 -4.33 5.85
N THR A 171 -1.92 -5.50 5.20
CA THR A 171 -0.67 -6.23 4.96
C THR A 171 -0.39 -6.44 3.47
N PRO A 172 0.89 -6.62 3.08
CA PRO A 172 1.25 -6.90 1.68
C PRO A 172 0.87 -8.32 1.22
N GLY A 173 0.47 -9.21 2.13
CA GLY A 173 0.22 -10.63 1.85
C GLY A 173 -0.74 -10.87 0.68
N PRO A 174 -1.94 -10.24 0.64
CA PRO A 174 -2.85 -10.44 -0.48
C PRO A 174 -2.37 -9.82 -1.80
N PHE A 175 -1.50 -8.79 -1.75
CA PHE A 175 -0.84 -8.25 -2.95
C PHE A 175 0.14 -9.27 -3.55
N VAL A 176 0.96 -9.88 -2.69
CA VAL A 176 1.90 -10.96 -3.06
C VAL A 176 1.14 -12.16 -3.62
N GLY A 177 0.17 -12.68 -2.88
CA GLY A 177 -0.63 -13.84 -3.32
C GLY A 177 -1.37 -13.60 -4.63
N GLY A 178 -2.00 -12.43 -4.80
CA GLY A 178 -2.70 -12.09 -6.04
C GLY A 178 -1.77 -11.91 -7.24
N SER A 179 -0.56 -11.39 -7.04
CA SER A 179 0.45 -11.29 -8.10
C SER A 179 1.06 -12.64 -8.46
N MET A 180 1.27 -13.53 -7.49
CA MET A 180 1.68 -14.91 -7.75
C MET A 180 0.60 -15.70 -8.50
N ALA A 181 -0.68 -15.40 -8.26
CA ALA A 181 -1.82 -16.00 -8.95
C ALA A 181 -2.14 -15.35 -10.31
N GLY A 182 -1.41 -14.30 -10.72
CA GLY A 182 -1.65 -13.59 -11.98
C GLY A 182 -2.98 -12.82 -12.05
N LEU A 183 -3.58 -12.50 -10.90
CA LEU A 183 -4.85 -11.74 -10.80
C LEU A 183 -4.66 -10.23 -11.01
N HIS A 184 -3.44 -9.78 -10.75
CA HIS A 184 -3.04 -8.39 -10.63
C HIS A 184 -2.45 -7.86 -11.94
N GLY A 185 -2.91 -6.69 -12.39
CA GLY A 185 -2.33 -6.00 -13.54
C GLY A 185 -1.03 -5.25 -13.15
N ASP A 186 0.02 -5.38 -13.95
CA ASP A 186 1.34 -4.77 -13.74
C ASP A 186 1.32 -3.22 -13.69
N LEU A 187 0.30 -2.60 -14.29
CA LEU A 187 0.10 -1.16 -14.30
C LEU A 187 -0.66 -0.63 -13.08
N GLY A 188 -1.09 -1.50 -12.15
CA GLY A 188 -1.79 -1.08 -10.94
C GLY A 188 -3.08 -0.31 -11.21
N ARG A 189 -3.82 -0.68 -12.27
CA ARG A 189 -5.07 -0.07 -12.72
C ARG A 189 -6.02 -1.13 -13.23
N CYS A 190 -7.32 -0.88 -13.18
CA CYS A 190 -8.33 -1.67 -13.87
C CYS A 190 -8.60 -1.06 -15.25
N ALA A 191 -7.85 -1.49 -16.27
CA ALA A 191 -8.05 -1.07 -17.66
C ALA A 191 -9.26 -1.76 -18.33
N THR A 192 -10.43 -1.69 -17.68
CA THR A 192 -11.62 -2.47 -18.05
C THR A 192 -12.02 -2.23 -19.51
N PHE A 193 -12.26 -3.31 -20.23
CA PHE A 193 -12.58 -3.41 -21.67
C PHE A 193 -11.48 -2.96 -22.63
N ASN A 194 -10.37 -2.38 -22.13
CA ASN A 194 -9.28 -1.91 -22.96
C ASN A 194 -8.52 -3.09 -23.58
N ALA A 195 -7.90 -2.86 -24.74
CA ALA A 195 -6.96 -3.80 -25.36
C ALA A 195 -5.76 -4.17 -24.46
N THR A 196 -5.42 -3.33 -23.47
CA THR A 196 -4.33 -3.58 -22.51
C THR A 196 -4.81 -4.18 -21.18
N ALA A 197 -6.07 -4.60 -21.06
CA ALA A 197 -6.61 -5.25 -19.86
C ALA A 197 -5.84 -6.54 -19.52
N ASN A 198 -5.17 -6.59 -18.36
CA ASN A 198 -4.32 -7.71 -17.94
C ASN A 198 -4.47 -8.13 -16.48
N GLY A 199 -5.49 -7.64 -15.77
CA GLY A 199 -5.71 -7.89 -14.35
C GLY A 199 -6.32 -6.68 -13.66
N PHE A 200 -6.75 -6.86 -12.41
CA PHE A 200 -7.26 -5.76 -11.60
C PHE A 200 -6.19 -5.20 -10.67
N VAL A 201 -6.44 -4.01 -10.15
CA VAL A 201 -5.78 -3.50 -8.94
C VAL A 201 -6.77 -3.54 -7.79
N ARG A 202 -6.30 -3.78 -6.57
CA ARG A 202 -7.15 -3.76 -5.38
C ARG A 202 -7.61 -2.34 -5.02
N GLY A 203 -8.66 -2.25 -4.21
CA GLY A 203 -9.17 -0.99 -3.68
C GLY A 203 -9.79 -1.17 -2.30
N GLU A 204 -9.90 -0.08 -1.57
CA GLU A 204 -10.52 0.01 -0.25
C GLU A 204 -11.84 0.78 -0.32
N GLY A 205 -12.67 0.64 0.72
CA GLY A 205 -13.88 1.42 0.86
C GLY A 205 -14.90 0.79 1.80
N SER A 206 -15.98 1.51 2.08
CA SER A 206 -17.19 0.94 2.66
C SER A 206 -18.41 1.50 1.94
N CYS A 207 -19.41 0.65 1.75
CA CYS A 207 -20.67 1.02 1.12
C CYS A 207 -21.82 0.34 1.87
N GLY A 208 -23.01 0.92 1.73
CA GLY A 208 -24.22 0.35 2.33
C GLY A 208 -25.51 0.88 1.70
N LEU A 209 -26.53 0.05 1.74
CA LEU A 209 -27.87 0.30 1.21
C LEU A 209 -28.89 0.05 2.30
N VAL A 210 -29.72 1.06 2.56
CA VAL A 210 -30.90 0.91 3.42
C VAL A 210 -32.11 0.64 2.53
N LEU A 211 -32.68 -0.56 2.68
CA LEU A 211 -33.88 -0.96 1.95
C LEU A 211 -35.10 -0.88 2.86
N THR A 212 -36.20 -0.39 2.32
CA THR A 212 -37.48 -0.31 3.02
C THR A 212 -38.60 -0.80 2.11
N ALA A 213 -39.29 -1.85 2.57
CA ALA A 213 -40.52 -2.33 1.95
C ALA A 213 -41.64 -1.32 2.20
N ARG A 214 -42.40 -0.97 1.14
CA ARG A 214 -43.68 -0.27 1.23
C ARG A 214 -44.58 -0.76 0.11
N GLU A 215 -45.88 -0.71 0.36
CA GLU A 215 -46.92 -1.09 -0.59
C GLU A 215 -47.45 0.08 -1.40
N ASP A 216 -47.21 1.33 -0.95
CA ASP A 216 -47.79 2.52 -1.58
C ASP A 216 -46.96 2.98 -2.81
N PRO A 217 -47.52 2.89 -4.03
CA PRO A 217 -46.86 3.33 -5.24
C PRO A 217 -46.75 4.86 -5.36
N GLU A 218 -47.54 5.65 -4.63
CA GLU A 218 -47.46 7.12 -4.68
C GLU A 218 -46.18 7.65 -4.02
N ILE A 219 -45.64 6.90 -3.04
CA ILE A 219 -44.39 7.22 -2.32
C ILE A 219 -43.14 6.96 -3.19
N VAL A 220 -43.29 6.36 -4.38
CA VAL A 220 -42.18 6.18 -5.33
C VAL A 220 -41.51 7.51 -5.69
N GLN A 221 -42.25 8.63 -5.62
CA GLN A 221 -41.71 9.98 -5.89
C GLN A 221 -40.77 10.52 -4.80
N ASP A 222 -40.87 10.00 -3.56
CA ASP A 222 -40.05 10.42 -2.41
C ASP A 222 -38.75 9.61 -2.27
N ARG A 223 -38.52 8.61 -3.14
CA ARG A 223 -37.36 7.71 -3.07
C ARG A 223 -36.24 8.12 -4.03
N ILE A 224 -35.02 7.71 -3.64
CA ILE A 224 -33.81 7.85 -4.45
C ILE A 224 -33.88 6.89 -5.67
N ALA A 225 -34.25 5.63 -5.42
CA ALA A 225 -34.40 4.57 -6.42
C ALA A 225 -35.27 3.42 -5.88
N CYS A 226 -35.67 2.51 -6.75
CA CYS A 226 -36.40 1.28 -6.43
C CYS A 226 -35.58 0.05 -6.86
N TYR A 227 -35.44 -0.90 -5.95
CA TYR A 227 -34.87 -2.23 -6.23
C TYR A 227 -36.00 -3.09 -6.82
N LEU A 228 -35.95 -3.38 -8.12
CA LEU A 228 -37.05 -4.07 -8.82
C LEU A 228 -36.95 -5.59 -8.67
N SER A 229 -35.77 -6.13 -8.95
CA SER A 229 -35.53 -7.56 -9.01
C SER A 229 -34.07 -7.90 -8.76
N SER A 230 -33.83 -9.16 -8.44
CA SER A 230 -32.52 -9.67 -8.09
C SER A 230 -32.41 -11.15 -8.40
N TYR A 231 -31.23 -11.59 -8.86
CA TYR A 231 -30.97 -13.01 -9.03
C TYR A 231 -29.55 -13.38 -8.60
N ILE A 232 -29.41 -14.59 -8.05
CA ILE A 232 -28.13 -15.18 -7.66
C ILE A 232 -28.06 -16.58 -8.25
N ASN A 233 -26.93 -16.95 -8.86
CA ASN A 233 -26.66 -18.33 -9.28
C ASN A 233 -25.18 -18.70 -9.11
N GLN A 234 -24.81 -19.88 -9.60
CA GLN A 234 -23.45 -20.39 -9.50
C GLN A 234 -23.02 -20.99 -10.85
N ASP A 235 -21.74 -20.76 -11.21
CA ASP A 235 -21.13 -21.19 -12.47
C ASP A 235 -21.10 -22.70 -12.72
N GLY A 236 -21.25 -23.49 -11.66
CA GLY A 236 -21.11 -24.93 -11.63
C GLY A 236 -19.69 -25.36 -11.92
N ARG A 237 -19.56 -26.40 -12.76
CA ARG A 237 -18.26 -26.89 -13.22
C ARG A 237 -17.73 -26.01 -14.36
N SER A 238 -16.92 -25.02 -14.00
CA SER A 238 -16.09 -24.23 -14.93
C SER A 238 -14.78 -24.92 -15.29
N ALA A 239 -13.98 -24.31 -16.17
CA ALA A 239 -12.67 -24.84 -16.59
C ALA A 239 -11.66 -24.94 -15.42
N THR A 240 -11.70 -23.98 -14.50
CA THR A 240 -10.99 -23.97 -13.22
C THR A 240 -11.92 -23.36 -12.16
N LEU A 241 -11.54 -23.44 -10.88
CA LEU A 241 -12.30 -22.81 -9.79
C LEU A 241 -12.50 -21.30 -10.01
N THR A 242 -11.51 -20.63 -10.61
CA THR A 242 -11.47 -19.17 -10.82
C THR A 242 -11.92 -18.74 -12.22
N ALA A 243 -12.20 -19.69 -13.13
CA ALA A 243 -12.63 -19.37 -14.48
C ALA A 243 -14.12 -19.02 -14.52
N PRO A 244 -14.50 -17.84 -15.06
CA PRO A 244 -15.90 -17.44 -15.15
C PRO A 244 -16.67 -18.27 -16.19
N ASN A 245 -17.98 -18.41 -15.99
CA ASN A 245 -18.89 -19.09 -16.93
C ASN A 245 -19.89 -18.12 -17.59
N GLY A 246 -19.64 -17.75 -18.84
CA GLY A 246 -20.50 -16.80 -19.57
C GLY A 246 -21.94 -17.26 -19.76
N MET A 247 -22.21 -18.56 -19.85
CA MET A 247 -23.59 -19.07 -19.92
C MET A 247 -24.33 -18.88 -18.60
N SER A 248 -23.65 -19.15 -17.48
CA SER A 248 -24.19 -18.92 -16.14
C SER A 248 -24.49 -17.44 -15.91
N GLN A 249 -23.59 -16.54 -16.31
CA GLN A 249 -23.78 -15.09 -16.23
C GLN A 249 -24.98 -14.62 -17.07
N ALA A 250 -25.13 -15.12 -18.30
CA ALA A 250 -26.27 -14.78 -19.16
C ALA A 250 -27.61 -15.27 -18.56
N VAL A 251 -27.63 -16.46 -17.95
CA VAL A 251 -28.78 -16.96 -17.20
C VAL A 251 -29.09 -16.07 -16.00
N CYS A 252 -28.07 -15.64 -15.26
CA CYS A 252 -28.24 -14.76 -14.10
C CYS A 252 -28.89 -13.42 -14.50
N ILE A 253 -28.38 -12.80 -15.57
CA ILE A 253 -28.93 -11.57 -16.13
C ILE A 253 -30.40 -11.77 -16.53
N ALA A 254 -30.67 -12.74 -17.41
CA ALA A 254 -32.02 -12.97 -17.94
C ALA A 254 -33.04 -13.37 -16.86
N ALA A 255 -32.61 -14.09 -15.82
CA ALA A 255 -33.49 -14.52 -14.73
C ALA A 255 -33.91 -13.34 -13.85
N SER A 256 -33.02 -12.39 -13.57
CA SER A 256 -33.36 -11.19 -12.79
C SER A 256 -34.41 -10.32 -13.50
N MET A 257 -34.31 -10.19 -14.83
CA MET A 257 -35.28 -9.45 -15.63
C MET A 257 -36.64 -10.17 -15.68
N ARG A 258 -36.62 -11.50 -15.84
CA ARG A 258 -37.82 -12.33 -15.90
C ARG A 258 -38.65 -12.27 -14.61
N GLU A 259 -38.01 -12.07 -13.46
CA GLU A 259 -38.68 -11.96 -12.15
C GLU A 259 -39.79 -10.89 -12.15
N VAL A 260 -39.58 -9.80 -12.89
CA VAL A 260 -40.48 -8.64 -12.96
C VAL A 260 -41.01 -8.39 -14.38
N GLY A 261 -40.74 -9.31 -15.32
CA GLY A 261 -41.24 -9.21 -16.69
C GLY A 261 -40.61 -8.10 -17.54
N LEU A 262 -39.38 -7.67 -17.22
CA LEU A 262 -38.64 -6.69 -18.02
C LEU A 262 -38.16 -7.29 -19.34
N ASP A 263 -38.31 -6.54 -20.43
CA ASP A 263 -37.70 -6.83 -21.71
C ASP A 263 -36.26 -6.29 -21.74
N PRO A 264 -35.31 -6.93 -22.45
CA PRO A 264 -33.98 -6.37 -22.69
C PRO A 264 -33.99 -4.86 -23.03
N THR A 265 -34.95 -4.41 -23.85
CA THR A 265 -35.10 -3.01 -24.28
C THR A 265 -35.46 -2.00 -23.18
N ASP A 266 -35.88 -2.48 -22.01
CA ASP A 266 -36.17 -1.62 -20.84
C ASP A 266 -34.89 -1.17 -20.12
N ILE A 267 -33.76 -1.88 -20.31
CA ILE A 267 -32.51 -1.63 -19.60
C ILE A 267 -31.63 -0.65 -20.37
N CYS A 268 -31.44 0.57 -19.85
CA CYS A 268 -30.63 1.59 -20.51
C CYS A 268 -29.12 1.46 -20.24
N THR A 269 -28.73 0.81 -19.14
CA THR A 269 -27.32 0.64 -18.77
C THR A 269 -27.08 -0.60 -17.92
N SER A 270 -25.91 -1.20 -18.11
CA SER A 270 -25.37 -2.24 -17.26
C SER A 270 -24.05 -1.78 -16.66
N GLU A 271 -24.03 -1.68 -15.33
CA GLU A 271 -22.82 -1.51 -14.53
C GLU A 271 -22.26 -2.91 -14.25
N THR A 272 -21.17 -3.25 -14.92
CA THR A 272 -20.64 -4.60 -14.98
C THR A 272 -19.69 -4.90 -13.83
N HIS A 273 -19.34 -6.18 -13.68
CA HIS A 273 -18.28 -6.61 -12.79
C HIS A 273 -16.92 -6.06 -13.26
N GLY A 274 -16.57 -6.20 -14.54
CA GLY A 274 -15.52 -5.42 -15.21
C GLY A 274 -14.14 -5.43 -14.55
N THR A 275 -13.54 -6.60 -14.36
CA THR A 275 -12.26 -6.77 -13.63
C THR A 275 -11.01 -6.44 -14.44
N ALA A 276 -11.16 -5.96 -15.68
CA ALA A 276 -10.01 -5.66 -16.54
C ALA A 276 -9.11 -6.88 -16.80
N THR A 277 -9.70 -8.08 -16.81
CA THR A 277 -8.97 -9.31 -17.14
C THR A 277 -9.15 -9.64 -18.62
N ALA A 278 -8.07 -10.12 -19.26
CA ALA A 278 -8.08 -10.47 -20.68
C ALA A 278 -9.13 -11.54 -21.06
N ILE A 279 -9.56 -12.35 -20.09
CA ILE A 279 -10.55 -13.43 -20.25
C ILE A 279 -11.93 -13.03 -19.70
N GLY A 280 -11.99 -12.41 -18.51
CA GLY A 280 -13.24 -12.10 -17.85
C GLY A 280 -14.06 -11.03 -18.56
N ASP A 281 -13.43 -9.95 -19.02
CA ASP A 281 -14.16 -8.85 -19.69
C ASP A 281 -14.84 -9.34 -20.99
N PRO A 282 -14.17 -10.10 -21.90
CA PRO A 282 -14.86 -10.68 -23.06
C PRO A 282 -15.99 -11.65 -22.71
N ILE A 283 -15.84 -12.44 -21.63
CA ILE A 283 -16.88 -13.39 -21.20
C ILE A 283 -18.12 -12.63 -20.70
N GLU A 284 -17.92 -11.62 -19.85
CA GLU A 284 -19.01 -10.82 -19.32
C GLU A 284 -19.75 -10.03 -20.41
N VAL A 285 -19.01 -9.39 -21.33
CA VAL A 285 -19.65 -8.72 -22.47
C VAL A 285 -20.35 -9.73 -23.38
N GLY A 286 -19.77 -10.91 -23.61
CA GLY A 286 -20.43 -11.98 -24.36
C GLY A 286 -21.76 -12.42 -23.73
N SER A 287 -21.86 -12.42 -22.40
CA SER A 287 -23.11 -12.69 -21.68
C SER A 287 -24.14 -11.58 -21.88
N LEU A 288 -23.73 -10.31 -21.83
CA LEU A 288 -24.59 -9.18 -22.16
C LEU A 288 -25.08 -9.28 -23.61
N VAL A 289 -24.18 -9.55 -24.56
CA VAL A 289 -24.51 -9.74 -25.98
C VAL A 289 -25.63 -10.75 -26.08
N ARG A 290 -25.51 -11.93 -25.46
CA ARG A 290 -26.51 -13.01 -25.55
C ARG A 290 -27.90 -12.62 -25.05
N VAL A 291 -27.99 -11.75 -24.04
CA VAL A 291 -29.27 -11.29 -23.49
C VAL A 291 -29.84 -10.11 -24.28
N PHE A 292 -28.99 -9.19 -24.72
CA PHE A 292 -29.37 -7.90 -25.30
C PHE A 292 -29.23 -7.84 -26.84
N GLN A 293 -29.12 -8.99 -27.55
CA GLN A 293 -28.94 -9.01 -29.03
C GLN A 293 -30.01 -8.25 -29.81
N LYS A 294 -31.24 -8.21 -29.31
CA LYS A 294 -32.40 -7.56 -29.98
C LYS A 294 -32.66 -6.14 -29.50
N HIS A 295 -31.72 -5.55 -28.77
CA HIS A 295 -31.90 -4.23 -28.20
C HIS A 295 -31.82 -3.17 -29.30
N GLU A 296 -32.91 -2.42 -29.54
CA GLU A 296 -32.94 -1.43 -30.63
C GLU A 296 -32.14 -0.15 -30.30
N ARG A 297 -31.90 0.09 -29.01
CA ARG A 297 -31.14 1.26 -28.50
C ARG A 297 -29.73 0.86 -28.06
N ALA A 298 -28.85 1.83 -27.89
CA ALA A 298 -27.55 1.56 -27.31
C ALA A 298 -27.69 1.17 -25.82
N LEU A 299 -27.15 0.00 -25.43
CA LEU A 299 -26.96 -0.36 -24.02
C LEU A 299 -25.62 0.23 -23.56
N ALA A 300 -25.65 1.07 -22.53
CA ALA A 300 -24.40 1.57 -21.99
C ALA A 300 -23.75 0.59 -21.01
N VAL A 301 -22.50 0.25 -21.26
CA VAL A 301 -21.72 -0.72 -20.51
C VAL A 301 -20.63 0.00 -19.72
N THR A 302 -20.78 0.01 -18.40
CA THR A 302 -19.92 0.77 -17.48
C THR A 302 -19.31 -0.13 -16.42
N ALA A 303 -18.14 0.22 -15.88
CA ALA A 303 -17.49 -0.54 -14.81
C ALA A 303 -16.76 0.37 -13.83
N GLY A 304 -17.24 0.43 -12.60
CA GLY A 304 -16.75 1.33 -11.57
C GLY A 304 -15.36 0.98 -11.06
N LYS A 305 -14.92 -0.28 -11.23
CA LYS A 305 -13.57 -0.74 -10.86
C LYS A 305 -12.47 0.03 -11.58
N SER A 306 -12.77 0.57 -12.77
CA SER A 306 -11.85 1.46 -13.46
C SER A 306 -11.49 2.69 -12.60
N ASN A 307 -12.44 3.23 -11.84
CA ASN A 307 -12.27 4.46 -11.06
C ASN A 307 -11.60 4.25 -9.70
N VAL A 308 -11.98 3.18 -8.99
CA VAL A 308 -11.61 2.97 -7.57
C VAL A 308 -10.90 1.63 -7.32
N GLY A 309 -10.41 0.98 -8.38
CA GLY A 309 -9.89 -0.37 -8.28
C GLY A 309 -10.98 -1.38 -7.90
N HIS A 310 -10.56 -2.61 -7.63
CA HIS A 310 -11.43 -3.67 -7.17
C HIS A 310 -11.55 -3.64 -5.64
N THR A 311 -12.65 -3.09 -5.13
CA THR A 311 -12.96 -2.99 -3.69
C THR A 311 -13.44 -4.31 -3.05
N GLU A 312 -13.06 -5.44 -3.65
CA GLU A 312 -13.40 -6.81 -3.24
C GLU A 312 -14.84 -7.02 -2.76
N PRO A 313 -15.16 -7.27 -1.46
CA PRO A 313 -16.54 -7.55 -1.09
C PRO A 313 -17.46 -6.35 -1.31
N VAL A 314 -16.90 -5.12 -1.29
CA VAL A 314 -17.61 -3.83 -1.46
C VAL A 314 -17.92 -3.51 -2.93
N ALA A 315 -17.38 -4.29 -3.87
CA ALA A 315 -17.48 -3.98 -5.29
C ALA A 315 -18.94 -3.92 -5.77
N GLY A 316 -19.80 -4.78 -5.21
CA GLY A 316 -21.21 -4.84 -5.55
C GLY A 316 -22.02 -3.60 -5.12
N GLY A 317 -21.86 -3.14 -3.89
CA GLY A 317 -22.58 -1.97 -3.39
C GLY A 317 -22.07 -0.68 -4.00
N TYR A 318 -20.75 -0.55 -4.20
CA TYR A 318 -20.20 0.59 -4.94
C TYR A 318 -20.80 0.71 -6.35
N SER A 319 -20.90 -0.40 -7.09
CA SER A 319 -21.54 -0.43 -8.41
C SER A 319 -23.04 -0.09 -8.34
N LEU A 320 -23.77 -0.54 -7.31
CA LEU A 320 -25.16 -0.12 -7.09
C LEU A 320 -25.28 1.38 -6.83
N MET A 321 -24.44 1.94 -5.97
CA MET A 321 -24.40 3.37 -5.70
C MET A 321 -24.11 4.17 -6.98
N ARG A 322 -23.09 3.77 -7.74
CA ARG A 322 -22.71 4.41 -9.02
C ARG A 322 -23.84 4.36 -10.03
N LEU A 323 -24.51 3.21 -10.15
CA LEU A 323 -25.68 3.05 -11.02
C LEU A 323 -26.82 3.98 -10.59
N ILE A 324 -27.22 3.95 -9.31
CA ILE A 324 -28.31 4.77 -8.77
C ILE A 324 -28.04 6.26 -9.05
N ILE A 325 -26.82 6.74 -8.80
CA ILE A 325 -26.43 8.12 -9.10
C ILE A 325 -26.54 8.39 -10.61
N SER A 326 -26.08 7.46 -11.45
CA SER A 326 -26.11 7.62 -12.91
C SER A 326 -27.54 7.73 -13.45
N LEU A 327 -28.47 6.90 -12.94
CA LEU A 327 -29.88 6.94 -13.32
C LEU A 327 -30.54 8.26 -12.88
N ILE A 328 -30.37 8.67 -11.62
CA ILE A 328 -30.98 9.90 -11.08
C ILE A 328 -30.47 11.15 -11.79
N ARG A 329 -29.18 11.16 -12.16
CA ARG A 329 -28.56 12.25 -12.90
C ARG A 329 -28.78 12.16 -14.40
N SER A 330 -29.32 11.05 -14.89
CA SER A 330 -29.42 10.73 -16.31
C SER A 330 -28.08 10.92 -17.04
N ALA A 331 -26.97 10.57 -16.39
CA ALA A 331 -25.62 10.74 -16.89
C ALA A 331 -24.70 9.66 -16.35
N MET A 332 -23.84 9.11 -17.20
CA MET A 332 -22.93 8.01 -16.91
C MET A 332 -21.53 8.52 -16.65
N ALA A 333 -20.88 7.95 -15.64
CA ALA A 333 -19.47 8.15 -15.42
C ALA A 333 -18.63 7.38 -16.47
N PRO A 334 -17.47 7.93 -16.86
CA PRO A 334 -16.59 7.26 -17.80
C PRO A 334 -16.01 5.96 -17.23
N ASN A 335 -15.81 4.96 -18.10
CA ASN A 335 -14.84 3.90 -17.90
C ASN A 335 -13.46 4.52 -18.05
N VAL A 336 -12.82 4.81 -16.92
CA VAL A 336 -11.45 5.31 -16.98
C VAL A 336 -10.52 4.16 -17.42
N HIS A 337 -9.37 4.50 -17.96
CA HIS A 337 -8.40 3.57 -18.59
C HIS A 337 -8.91 2.90 -19.86
N PHE A 338 -10.00 3.41 -20.45
CA PHE A 338 -10.56 2.93 -21.70
C PHE A 338 -10.21 3.86 -22.87
N ARG A 339 -9.49 3.32 -23.87
CA ARG A 339 -9.08 4.05 -25.09
C ARG A 339 -9.32 3.25 -26.35
N VAL A 340 -8.86 2.00 -26.36
CA VAL A 340 -8.98 1.08 -27.48
C VAL A 340 -9.72 -0.15 -26.98
N LEU A 341 -10.86 -0.46 -27.59
CA LEU A 341 -11.63 -1.64 -27.23
C LEU A 341 -10.84 -2.92 -27.53
N SER A 342 -10.85 -3.86 -26.60
CA SER A 342 -10.23 -5.17 -26.80
C SER A 342 -10.77 -5.86 -28.04
N LYS A 343 -9.89 -6.47 -28.85
CA LYS A 343 -10.27 -7.21 -30.07
C LYS A 343 -11.27 -8.34 -29.79
N ASN A 344 -11.15 -8.96 -28.61
CA ASN A 344 -12.03 -10.04 -28.17
C ASN A 344 -13.46 -9.55 -27.89
N ILE A 345 -13.62 -8.28 -27.52
CA ILE A 345 -14.93 -7.63 -27.31
C ILE A 345 -15.44 -7.03 -28.63
N ALA A 346 -14.56 -6.36 -29.38
CA ALA A 346 -14.87 -5.74 -30.66
C ALA A 346 -15.46 -6.74 -31.67
N SER A 347 -15.10 -8.01 -31.59
CA SER A 347 -15.66 -9.09 -32.41
C SER A 347 -17.20 -9.19 -32.32
N PHE A 348 -17.79 -8.78 -31.19
CA PHE A 348 -19.25 -8.75 -30.99
C PHE A 348 -19.94 -7.51 -31.57
N SER A 349 -19.19 -6.42 -31.78
CA SER A 349 -19.71 -5.13 -32.24
C SER A 349 -19.70 -4.96 -33.76
N PHE A 350 -18.95 -5.80 -34.51
CA PHE A 350 -18.78 -5.64 -35.96
C PHE A 350 -19.40 -6.78 -36.80
N SER A 351 -20.11 -7.72 -36.18
CA SER A 351 -20.85 -8.77 -36.91
C SER A 351 -22.27 -8.32 -37.32
N ALA A 352 -22.88 -8.95 -38.33
CA ALA A 352 -24.29 -8.72 -38.65
C ALA A 352 -25.17 -9.07 -37.43
N GLY A 353 -26.06 -8.15 -37.00
CA GLY A 353 -26.74 -8.25 -35.70
C GLY A 353 -25.89 -7.82 -34.51
N ALA A 354 -24.95 -6.88 -34.74
CA ALA A 354 -23.99 -6.35 -33.80
C ALA A 354 -24.62 -5.95 -32.46
N PHE A 355 -23.92 -6.29 -31.37
CA PHE A 355 -24.29 -5.85 -30.03
C PHE A 355 -24.29 -4.31 -29.96
N PRO A 356 -25.43 -3.69 -29.60
CA PRO A 356 -25.55 -2.23 -29.55
C PRO A 356 -24.94 -1.67 -28.25
N GLY A 357 -23.76 -2.15 -27.85
CA GLY A 357 -23.08 -1.70 -26.64
C GLY A 357 -22.30 -0.41 -26.87
N ILE A 358 -22.49 0.58 -25.99
CA ILE A 358 -21.59 1.74 -25.90
C ILE A 358 -20.75 1.65 -24.63
N PHE A 359 -19.46 1.92 -24.75
CA PHE A 359 -18.51 1.92 -23.64
C PHE A 359 -18.04 3.37 -23.43
N PRO A 360 -18.66 4.13 -22.51
CA PRO A 360 -18.36 5.56 -22.38
C PRO A 360 -16.93 5.77 -21.86
N SER A 361 -16.11 6.49 -22.61
CA SER A 361 -14.76 6.95 -22.21
C SER A 361 -14.77 8.35 -21.58
N GLU A 362 -15.89 9.06 -21.70
CA GLU A 362 -16.17 10.37 -21.13
C GLU A 362 -17.56 10.39 -20.48
N ALA A 363 -17.82 11.41 -19.65
CA ALA A 363 -19.15 11.58 -19.07
C ALA A 363 -20.19 11.70 -20.19
N THR A 364 -21.18 10.81 -20.19
CA THR A 364 -22.12 10.66 -21.30
C THR A 364 -23.55 10.67 -20.78
N ASP A 365 -24.42 11.48 -21.36
CA ASP A 365 -25.82 11.55 -20.96
C ASP A 365 -26.58 10.26 -21.34
N HIS A 366 -27.51 9.85 -20.47
CA HIS A 366 -28.54 8.90 -20.86
C HIS A 366 -29.56 9.59 -21.79
N ILE A 367 -30.22 8.81 -22.66
CA ILE A 367 -31.42 9.28 -23.35
C ILE A 367 -32.49 9.53 -22.28
N VAL A 368 -32.74 10.81 -21.98
CA VAL A 368 -33.62 11.21 -20.87
C VAL A 368 -35.06 10.79 -21.19
N THR A 369 -35.59 9.89 -20.37
CA THR A 369 -36.99 9.48 -20.27
C THR A 369 -37.53 9.82 -18.87
N ASP A 370 -38.83 9.65 -18.63
CA ASP A 370 -39.43 9.94 -17.31
C ASP A 370 -38.85 9.06 -16.19
N TYR A 371 -38.36 7.87 -16.55
CA TYR A 371 -37.65 6.95 -15.68
C TYR A 371 -36.54 6.22 -16.44
N LEU A 372 -35.54 5.74 -15.70
CA LEU A 372 -34.47 4.92 -16.23
C LEU A 372 -34.37 3.63 -15.41
N ILE A 373 -34.17 2.52 -16.11
CA ILE A 373 -33.86 1.22 -15.50
C ILE A 373 -32.46 0.83 -15.93
N GLY A 374 -31.62 0.48 -14.98
CA GLY A 374 -30.32 -0.11 -15.27
C GLY A 374 -30.05 -1.22 -14.29
N GLY A 375 -28.90 -1.86 -14.45
CA GLY A 375 -28.58 -2.90 -13.51
C GLY A 375 -27.12 -3.24 -13.33
N VAL A 376 -26.85 -3.87 -12.19
CA VAL A 376 -25.51 -4.23 -11.72
C VAL A 376 -25.29 -5.73 -11.84
N THR A 377 -24.11 -6.14 -12.32
CA THR A 377 -23.56 -7.49 -12.14
C THR A 377 -22.40 -7.49 -11.15
N SER A 378 -22.28 -8.55 -10.35
CA SER A 378 -21.04 -8.84 -9.62
C SER A 378 -20.80 -10.34 -9.54
N PHE A 379 -19.57 -10.76 -9.85
CA PHE A 379 -19.19 -12.16 -9.97
C PHE A 379 -18.06 -12.49 -8.99
N GLY A 380 -18.29 -13.43 -8.08
CA GLY A 380 -17.26 -13.90 -7.16
C GLY A 380 -16.30 -14.84 -7.88
N TYR A 381 -15.01 -14.81 -7.55
CA TYR A 381 -14.03 -15.69 -8.20
C TYR A 381 -14.39 -17.18 -8.05
N GLY A 382 -15.10 -17.55 -6.97
CA GLY A 382 -15.60 -18.92 -6.75
C GLY A 382 -16.84 -19.29 -7.57
N GLY A 383 -17.29 -18.42 -8.48
CA GLY A 383 -18.38 -18.68 -9.42
C GLY A 383 -19.78 -18.27 -8.95
N THR A 384 -19.94 -17.62 -7.79
CA THR A 384 -21.23 -17.07 -7.35
C THR A 384 -21.51 -15.75 -8.05
N ASN A 385 -22.53 -15.72 -8.90
CA ASN A 385 -22.94 -14.52 -9.64
C ASN A 385 -24.16 -13.88 -9.00
N ALA A 386 -24.20 -12.55 -9.01
CA ALA A 386 -25.35 -11.76 -8.60
C ALA A 386 -25.69 -10.70 -9.66
N ARG A 387 -27.00 -10.45 -9.83
CA ARG A 387 -27.57 -9.42 -10.70
C ARG A 387 -28.70 -8.69 -9.99
N SER A 388 -28.82 -7.38 -10.22
CA SER A 388 -29.87 -6.53 -9.64
C SER A 388 -30.40 -5.50 -10.62
N GLU A 389 -31.71 -5.38 -10.75
CA GLU A 389 -32.35 -4.35 -11.59
C GLU A 389 -32.88 -3.21 -10.75
N ILE A 390 -32.49 -1.98 -11.12
CA ILE A 390 -32.77 -0.76 -10.37
C ILE A 390 -33.52 0.23 -11.26
N TRP A 391 -34.60 0.76 -10.73
CA TRP A 391 -35.38 1.84 -11.31
C TRP A 391 -35.08 3.16 -10.61
N ALA A 392 -34.99 4.27 -11.33
CA ALA A 392 -34.96 5.61 -10.74
C ALA A 392 -35.68 6.63 -11.63
N PRO A 393 -36.18 7.73 -11.07
CA PRO A 393 -36.77 8.81 -11.87
C PRO A 393 -35.70 9.48 -12.74
N GLY A 394 -36.00 9.65 -14.03
CA GLY A 394 -35.10 10.34 -14.97
C GLY A 394 -35.26 11.85 -14.81
N ARG A 395 -34.27 12.53 -14.19
CA ARG A 395 -34.31 13.98 -13.99
C ARG A 395 -33.25 14.67 -14.83
N ARG A 396 -33.68 15.47 -15.82
CA ARG A 396 -32.79 16.34 -16.58
C ARG A 396 -32.20 17.41 -15.65
N VAL A 397 -30.90 17.37 -15.42
CA VAL A 397 -30.20 18.42 -14.65
C VAL A 397 -30.20 19.69 -15.51
N ARG A 398 -31.02 20.69 -15.16
CA ARG A 398 -31.15 21.94 -15.94
C ARG A 398 -29.89 22.83 -15.84
N GLU A 399 -29.07 22.71 -14.80
CA GLU A 399 -27.76 23.37 -14.69
C GLU A 399 -26.75 22.53 -13.88
N PRO A 400 -25.51 22.32 -14.36
CA PRO A 400 -24.45 21.61 -13.62
C PRO A 400 -24.07 22.27 -12.27
N LEU A 401 -24.22 23.61 -12.17
CA LEU A 401 -23.82 24.41 -11.01
C LEU A 401 -24.81 24.34 -9.83
N GLU A 402 -26.09 24.07 -10.09
CA GLU A 402 -27.06 23.89 -8.99
C GLU A 402 -26.74 22.64 -8.17
N VAL A 403 -26.07 21.63 -8.74
CA VAL A 403 -25.71 20.39 -8.02
C VAL A 403 -24.53 20.61 -7.08
N ALA A 404 -23.53 21.37 -7.52
CA ALA A 404 -22.38 21.73 -6.68
C ALA A 404 -22.79 22.68 -5.54
N ASN A 405 -23.69 23.63 -5.78
CA ASN A 405 -24.11 24.62 -4.78
C ASN A 405 -25.32 24.21 -3.93
N ARG A 406 -26.15 23.25 -4.39
CA ARG A 406 -27.17 22.64 -3.53
C ARG A 406 -26.60 21.52 -2.69
N GLY A 407 -25.38 21.03 -2.94
CA GLY A 407 -24.93 19.78 -2.33
C GLY A 407 -26.00 18.69 -2.46
N LEU A 408 -25.86 17.64 -1.68
CA LEU A 408 -27.01 16.79 -1.39
C LEU A 408 -27.93 17.54 -0.40
N ARG A 409 -28.67 18.58 -0.82
CA ARG A 409 -29.59 19.32 0.08
C ARG A 409 -30.80 18.51 0.59
N GLY A 410 -30.85 17.21 0.33
CA GLY A 410 -31.67 16.26 1.10
C GLY A 410 -30.88 15.44 2.13
N LEU A 411 -29.55 15.34 2.02
CA LEU A 411 -28.67 14.47 2.81
C LEU A 411 -27.41 15.26 3.20
N ARG A 412 -27.48 15.86 4.40
CA ARG A 412 -26.43 16.67 5.04
C ARG A 412 -25.07 15.96 5.04
N ILE A 413 -24.17 16.31 4.12
CA ILE A 413 -22.72 16.04 4.25
C ILE A 413 -21.98 17.29 4.78
N ASP A 414 -22.69 18.39 4.98
CA ASP A 414 -22.07 19.68 5.33
C ASP A 414 -21.93 19.91 6.86
N ARG A 415 -22.18 18.89 7.71
CA ARG A 415 -22.22 19.07 9.18
C ARG A 415 -20.94 18.73 9.94
N PHE A 416 -19.95 18.12 9.31
CA PHE A 416 -18.63 17.99 9.92
C PHE A 416 -17.74 19.13 9.43
N GLY A 417 -17.72 20.19 10.23
CA GLY A 417 -16.86 21.35 10.03
C GLY A 417 -15.38 21.00 10.14
N GLN A 418 -14.83 20.35 9.12
CA GLN A 418 -13.41 20.27 8.87
C GLN A 418 -13.07 20.92 7.53
N SER A 419 -12.55 22.14 7.70
CA SER A 419 -11.53 22.84 6.91
C SER A 419 -11.03 22.19 5.60
N SER A 420 -11.26 22.91 4.51
CA SER A 420 -10.30 23.22 3.43
C SER A 420 -9.53 22.09 2.68
N SER A 421 -9.58 22.22 1.35
CA SER A 421 -8.68 21.62 0.34
C SER A 421 -9.02 20.16 0.01
N LYS A 422 -9.65 19.85 -1.12
CA LYS A 422 -8.93 19.70 -2.40
C LYS A 422 -9.82 19.80 -3.64
N PHE A 423 -11.14 19.98 -3.50
CA PHE A 423 -12.01 20.14 -4.66
C PHE A 423 -12.07 21.60 -5.10
N PRO A 424 -11.72 21.91 -6.37
CA PRO A 424 -11.85 23.27 -6.88
C PRO A 424 -13.31 23.72 -6.79
N ARG A 425 -13.55 24.85 -6.13
CA ARG A 425 -14.90 25.45 -5.99
C ARG A 425 -15.53 25.79 -7.35
N GLU A 426 -14.73 25.87 -8.41
CA GLU A 426 -15.18 26.10 -9.78
C GLU A 426 -14.50 25.12 -10.74
N LEU A 427 -15.28 24.32 -11.49
CA LEU A 427 -14.77 23.40 -12.53
C LEU A 427 -13.86 24.10 -13.56
N ARG A 428 -14.02 25.41 -13.77
CA ARG A 428 -13.19 26.21 -14.70
C ARG A 428 -11.76 26.45 -14.21
N SER A 429 -11.48 26.15 -12.94
CA SER A 429 -10.14 26.17 -12.35
C SER A 429 -9.43 24.82 -12.43
N LEU A 430 -10.10 23.75 -12.88
CA LEU A 430 -9.45 22.49 -13.23
C LEU A 430 -8.62 22.71 -14.49
N ASP A 431 -7.31 22.53 -14.33
CA ASP A 431 -6.37 22.64 -15.43
C ASP A 431 -6.23 21.33 -16.21
N CYS A 432 -5.97 20.24 -15.50
CA CYS A 432 -6.02 18.89 -16.03
C CYS A 432 -6.43 17.89 -14.95
N ILE A 433 -6.95 16.74 -15.38
CA ILE A 433 -7.08 15.58 -14.51
C ILE A 433 -5.73 14.86 -14.54
N ALA A 434 -5.00 14.89 -13.43
CA ALA A 434 -3.74 14.19 -13.29
C ALA A 434 -3.95 12.85 -12.57
N VAL A 435 -3.27 11.81 -13.05
CA VAL A 435 -3.18 10.49 -12.39
C VAL A 435 -1.72 10.13 -12.15
N ALA A 436 -1.43 9.24 -11.21
CA ALA A 436 -0.07 8.78 -10.98
C ALA A 436 0.39 7.86 -12.12
N CYS A 437 1.59 8.11 -12.66
CA CYS A 437 2.25 7.22 -13.60
C CYS A 437 2.57 5.88 -12.91
N PRO A 438 2.17 4.74 -13.48
CA PRO A 438 2.42 3.47 -12.84
C PRO A 438 3.90 3.08 -12.83
N SER A 439 4.72 3.72 -13.68
CA SER A 439 6.16 3.45 -13.85
C SER A 439 7.05 4.31 -12.93
N CYS A 440 6.79 5.61 -12.81
CA CYS A 440 7.63 6.53 -12.02
C CYS A 440 6.90 7.24 -10.88
N LEU A 441 5.62 6.93 -10.64
CA LEU A 441 4.75 7.57 -9.64
C LEU A 441 4.47 9.07 -9.87
N GLY A 442 5.10 9.70 -10.85
CA GLY A 442 4.88 11.11 -11.18
C GLY A 442 3.49 11.40 -11.75
N PRO A 443 2.94 12.60 -11.53
CA PRO A 443 1.66 13.00 -12.09
C PRO A 443 1.72 13.08 -13.61
N MET A 444 0.73 12.48 -14.27
CA MET A 444 0.57 12.51 -15.72
C MET A 444 -0.85 12.86 -16.09
N CYS A 445 -1.01 13.55 -17.21
CA CYS A 445 -2.31 13.95 -17.72
C CYS A 445 -3.09 12.69 -18.07
N TRP A 446 -4.29 12.60 -17.54
CA TRP A 446 -5.23 11.52 -17.82
C TRP A 446 -5.44 11.31 -19.33
N LEU A 447 -5.50 12.41 -20.09
CA LEU A 447 -5.88 12.41 -21.51
C LEU A 447 -4.73 12.15 -22.47
N CYS A 448 -3.57 12.82 -22.33
CA CYS A 448 -2.43 12.63 -23.25
C CYS A 448 -1.27 11.85 -22.64
N ALA A 449 -1.35 11.43 -21.37
CA ALA A 449 -0.25 10.82 -20.63
C ALA A 449 1.04 11.65 -20.60
N MET A 450 0.97 12.94 -20.96
CA MET A 450 2.08 13.86 -20.75
C MET A 450 2.33 13.98 -19.25
N ALA A 451 3.58 13.87 -18.86
CA ALA A 451 3.97 14.12 -17.50
C ALA A 451 3.63 15.58 -17.18
N VAL A 452 2.77 15.80 -16.18
CA VAL A 452 2.33 17.14 -15.81
C VAL A 452 3.33 17.64 -14.76
N PRO A 453 3.92 18.84 -14.92
CA PRO A 453 4.65 19.45 -13.83
C PRO A 453 3.65 19.75 -12.72
N GLY A 454 3.87 19.20 -11.53
CA GLY A 454 2.98 19.41 -10.39
C GLY A 454 2.92 20.90 -10.03
N GLY A 455 1.87 21.60 -10.47
CA GLY A 455 1.46 22.92 -9.98
C GLY A 455 2.48 24.05 -10.14
N ILE A 456 2.97 24.34 -11.35
CA ILE A 456 3.92 25.44 -11.55
C ILE A 456 3.46 26.39 -12.67
N ASN A 457 3.35 27.67 -12.31
CA ASN A 457 3.19 28.89 -13.13
C ASN A 457 1.81 29.33 -13.64
N GLY A 458 0.70 28.69 -13.24
CA GLY A 458 -0.64 29.18 -13.65
C GLY A 458 -0.89 29.14 -15.17
N GLU A 459 0.05 28.59 -15.95
CA GLU A 459 -0.17 28.21 -17.33
C GLU A 459 -1.00 26.94 -17.38
N ARG A 460 -2.02 26.95 -18.24
CA ARG A 460 -2.92 25.81 -18.35
C ARG A 460 -2.26 24.66 -19.11
N HIS A 461 -2.28 23.46 -18.54
CA HIS A 461 -1.88 22.21 -19.19
C HIS A 461 -2.62 22.03 -20.53
N ARG A 462 -1.85 21.94 -21.62
CA ARG A 462 -2.39 21.71 -22.96
C ARG A 462 -2.17 20.27 -23.39
N CYS A 463 -3.27 19.54 -23.54
CA CYS A 463 -3.28 18.17 -24.05
C CYS A 463 -3.04 18.15 -25.57
N HIS A 464 -1.78 18.29 -26.02
CA HIS A 464 -1.43 18.37 -27.46
C HIS A 464 -0.49 17.26 -27.95
N ALA A 465 -0.26 16.23 -27.14
CA ALA A 465 0.64 15.12 -27.48
C ALA A 465 -0.15 13.87 -27.86
N ILE A 466 0.19 13.27 -29.00
CA ILE A 466 -0.36 12.02 -29.49
C ILE A 466 0.81 11.05 -29.70
N ARG A 467 0.79 9.89 -29.06
CA ARG A 467 1.80 8.83 -29.25
C ARG A 467 1.70 8.24 -30.66
N GLU A 468 2.83 7.76 -31.17
CA GLU A 468 2.86 7.08 -32.46
C GLU A 468 1.94 5.85 -32.51
N GLY A 469 1.21 5.71 -33.62
CA GLY A 469 0.30 4.57 -33.85
C GLY A 469 -0.75 4.37 -32.74
N ASN A 470 -0.91 3.12 -32.31
CA ASN A 470 -1.82 2.72 -31.23
C ASN A 470 -1.08 2.48 -29.90
N ALA A 471 0.04 3.17 -29.67
CA ALA A 471 0.81 3.00 -28.46
C ALA A 471 -0.03 3.31 -27.21
N SER A 472 0.16 2.48 -26.18
CA SER A 472 -0.50 2.63 -24.88
C SER A 472 -0.22 4.02 -24.28
N TYR A 473 -1.16 4.57 -23.52
CA TYR A 473 -1.03 5.82 -22.74
C TYR A 473 -0.92 5.54 -21.23
N GLU A 474 -0.64 4.30 -20.85
CA GLU A 474 -0.72 3.88 -19.45
C GLU A 474 0.44 4.36 -18.57
N VAL A 475 1.59 4.67 -19.16
CA VAL A 475 2.75 5.28 -18.49
C VAL A 475 2.88 6.75 -18.90
N CYS A 476 3.58 7.60 -18.15
CA CYS A 476 3.75 9.01 -18.52
C CYS A 476 4.76 9.21 -19.67
N SER A 477 4.87 10.44 -20.19
CA SER A 477 5.84 10.80 -21.22
C SER A 477 7.29 10.54 -20.83
N ASP A 478 7.63 10.64 -19.56
CA ASP A 478 9.01 10.44 -19.09
C ASP A 478 9.38 8.94 -19.06
N CYS A 479 8.38 8.07 -18.93
CA CYS A 479 8.54 6.61 -18.87
C CYS A 479 8.31 5.92 -20.22
N TYR A 480 7.67 6.61 -21.17
CA TYR A 480 7.39 6.07 -22.49
C TYR A 480 8.61 6.25 -23.40
N ALA A 481 9.15 5.14 -23.91
CA ALA A 481 10.34 5.15 -24.77
C ALA A 481 10.04 5.37 -26.26
N GLY A 482 8.77 5.40 -26.66
CA GLY A 482 8.37 5.64 -28.06
C GLY A 482 8.26 7.13 -28.39
N SER A 483 7.82 7.41 -29.61
CA SER A 483 7.75 8.78 -30.12
C SER A 483 6.37 9.44 -29.93
N TYR A 484 6.38 10.77 -29.90
CA TYR A 484 5.19 11.62 -29.86
C TYR A 484 5.13 12.50 -31.10
N SER A 485 3.90 12.78 -31.52
CA SER A 485 3.55 13.92 -32.34
C SER A 485 2.94 15.01 -31.45
N PHE A 486 3.43 16.24 -31.57
CA PHE A 486 3.00 17.36 -30.74
C PHE A 486 2.37 18.46 -31.59
N GLY A 487 1.23 18.97 -31.13
CA GLY A 487 0.69 20.26 -31.58
C GLY A 487 1.25 21.43 -30.77
N GLY A 488 2.55 21.74 -30.89
CA GLY A 488 3.19 22.86 -30.17
C GLY A 488 4.61 22.57 -29.65
N VAL A 489 5.32 23.62 -29.22
CA VAL A 489 6.74 23.59 -28.81
C VAL A 489 6.94 22.67 -27.59
N VAL A 490 7.83 21.69 -27.75
CA VAL A 490 8.26 20.71 -26.73
C VAL A 490 9.27 21.38 -25.79
N GLY A 491 9.30 20.94 -24.52
CA GLY A 491 10.06 21.56 -23.42
C GLY A 491 11.47 22.06 -23.78
N GLU A 492 11.82 23.20 -23.20
CA GLU A 492 13.06 23.90 -23.52
C GLU A 492 14.28 23.04 -23.15
N PRO A 493 15.23 22.84 -24.07
CA PRO A 493 16.54 22.27 -23.72
C PRO A 493 17.24 23.17 -22.68
N LEU A 494 18.26 22.64 -22.01
CA LEU A 494 19.18 23.50 -21.26
C LEU A 494 19.69 24.60 -22.18
N GLU A 495 19.77 25.83 -21.65
CA GLU A 495 20.42 26.92 -22.36
C GLU A 495 21.89 26.54 -22.58
N PRO A 496 22.52 26.99 -23.69
CA PRO A 496 23.95 26.85 -23.87
C PRO A 496 24.70 27.39 -22.64
N ASP A 497 25.72 26.66 -22.18
CA ASP A 497 26.59 27.01 -21.04
C ASP A 497 25.96 26.91 -19.64
N GLN A 498 24.79 26.29 -19.50
CA GLN A 498 24.16 26.11 -18.20
C GLN A 498 24.87 25.03 -17.36
N ARG A 499 25.29 25.40 -16.14
CA ARG A 499 26.11 24.56 -15.26
C ARG A 499 25.25 23.75 -14.28
N VAL A 500 25.52 22.46 -14.19
CA VAL A 500 24.85 21.53 -13.26
C VAL A 500 25.78 21.24 -12.09
N PHE A 501 25.25 21.38 -10.89
CA PHE A 501 25.93 21.09 -9.64
C PHE A 501 25.22 19.96 -8.90
N LEU A 502 25.94 19.26 -8.03
CA LEU A 502 25.39 18.32 -7.07
C LEU A 502 25.75 18.71 -5.64
N THR A 503 24.87 18.43 -4.70
CA THR A 503 25.16 18.56 -3.27
C THR A 503 24.52 17.41 -2.53
N GLY A 504 25.17 16.95 -1.47
CA GLY A 504 24.73 15.77 -0.75
C GLY A 504 25.32 15.66 0.64
N THR A 505 24.99 14.56 1.31
CA THR A 505 25.41 14.32 2.70
C THR A 505 26.92 14.12 2.84
N TRP A 506 27.64 13.71 1.79
CA TRP A 506 29.10 13.49 1.81
C TRP A 506 29.89 14.78 2.07
N ASN A 507 29.33 15.93 1.71
CA ASN A 507 29.91 17.24 1.98
C ASN A 507 29.09 18.07 2.99
N ALA A 508 28.17 17.40 3.70
CA ALA A 508 27.24 18.00 4.65
C ALA A 508 26.34 19.10 4.06
N TRP A 509 25.89 18.93 2.81
CA TRP A 509 25.02 19.89 2.10
C TRP A 509 25.61 21.32 1.99
N LYS A 510 26.94 21.45 2.03
CA LYS A 510 27.63 22.75 2.11
C LYS A 510 27.76 23.42 0.75
N GLU A 511 28.84 23.12 0.04
CA GLU A 511 29.17 23.73 -1.26
C GLU A 511 28.75 22.76 -2.36
N PRO A 512 27.89 23.18 -3.30
CA PRO A 512 27.59 22.39 -4.48
C PRO A 512 28.85 22.17 -5.31
N GLU A 513 29.08 20.93 -5.70
CA GLU A 513 30.18 20.53 -6.57
C GLU A 513 29.70 20.60 -8.02
N GLU A 514 30.50 21.18 -8.92
CA GLU A 514 30.15 21.21 -10.35
C GLU A 514 30.30 19.82 -10.97
N MET A 515 29.36 19.45 -11.84
CA MET A 515 29.45 18.23 -12.64
C MET A 515 30.19 18.49 -13.95
N ASP A 516 31.07 17.57 -14.33
CA ASP A 516 31.78 17.61 -15.61
C ASP A 516 30.80 17.30 -16.76
N GLU A 517 30.66 18.22 -17.72
CA GLU A 517 29.91 17.96 -18.95
C GLU A 517 30.77 17.13 -19.93
N ILE A 518 30.39 15.87 -20.16
CA ILE A 518 31.12 14.95 -21.03
C ILE A 518 30.63 14.99 -22.49
N SER A 519 29.40 15.44 -22.71
CA SER A 519 28.80 15.71 -24.01
C SER A 519 27.58 16.61 -23.80
N PRO A 520 27.09 17.35 -24.82
CA PRO A 520 25.97 18.28 -24.66
C PRO A 520 24.79 17.70 -23.88
N GLY A 521 24.50 18.27 -22.71
CA GLY A 521 23.41 17.85 -21.83
C GLY A 521 23.68 16.58 -21.02
N VAL A 522 24.92 16.09 -20.95
CA VAL A 522 25.33 14.92 -20.15
C VAL A 522 26.43 15.30 -19.19
N TYR A 523 26.13 15.17 -17.91
CA TYR A 523 26.96 15.61 -16.80
C TYR A 523 27.35 14.41 -15.93
N THR A 524 28.59 14.41 -15.42
CA THR A 524 29.07 13.38 -14.51
C THR A 524 29.78 13.98 -13.30
N ALA A 525 29.66 13.31 -12.16
CA ALA A 525 30.44 13.61 -10.98
C ALA A 525 30.83 12.32 -10.26
N ILE A 526 31.89 12.39 -9.46
CA ILE A 526 32.38 11.26 -8.67
C ILE A 526 32.29 11.64 -7.20
N ILE A 527 31.63 10.80 -6.42
CA ILE A 527 31.48 10.99 -4.97
C ILE A 527 32.11 9.81 -4.24
N LEU A 528 32.44 10.03 -2.97
CA LEU A 528 32.94 9.01 -2.07
C LEU A 528 31.83 8.61 -1.10
N LEU A 529 31.56 7.30 -1.00
CA LEU A 529 30.61 6.77 -0.04
C LEU A 529 31.16 6.91 1.38
N GLY A 530 30.48 7.64 2.25
CA GLY A 530 30.93 7.93 3.61
C GLY A 530 30.89 6.73 4.57
N GLU A 531 31.28 6.98 5.82
CA GLU A 531 31.38 5.99 6.90
C GLU A 531 30.05 5.34 7.29
N THR A 532 28.93 5.95 6.89
CA THR A 532 27.56 5.45 7.10
C THR A 532 27.13 4.47 6.01
N ARG A 533 27.87 4.38 4.90
CA ARG A 533 27.53 3.65 3.66
C ARG A 533 26.24 4.11 2.98
N MET A 534 25.71 5.27 3.36
CA MET A 534 24.49 5.83 2.80
C MET A 534 24.68 7.31 2.55
N GLU A 535 24.42 7.74 1.32
CA GLU A 535 24.60 9.14 0.92
C GLU A 535 23.38 9.65 0.15
N GLN A 536 22.84 10.79 0.57
CA GLN A 536 21.71 11.46 -0.05
C GLN A 536 22.18 12.65 -0.89
N PHE A 537 21.48 12.96 -1.99
CA PHE A 537 21.82 14.12 -2.82
C PHE A 537 20.67 14.68 -3.63
N HIS A 538 20.85 15.91 -4.11
CA HIS A 538 20.09 16.49 -5.20
C HIS A 538 21.01 17.29 -6.12
N LEU A 539 20.49 17.67 -7.28
CA LEU A 539 21.18 18.48 -8.27
C LEU A 539 20.69 19.93 -8.19
N LEU A 540 21.51 20.88 -8.64
CA LEU A 540 21.21 22.31 -8.66
C LEU A 540 21.63 22.89 -10.01
N LEU A 541 20.86 23.83 -10.55
CA LEU A 541 21.33 24.68 -11.65
C LEU A 541 21.92 25.97 -11.08
N GLU A 542 23.08 26.38 -11.59
CA GLU A 542 23.74 27.64 -11.22
C GLU A 542 23.86 27.84 -9.70
N GLU A 543 24.19 26.76 -8.97
CA GLU A 543 24.31 26.73 -7.49
C GLU A 543 23.05 27.17 -6.72
N SER A 544 21.91 27.35 -7.39
CA SER A 544 20.71 27.95 -6.80
C SER A 544 19.79 26.90 -6.22
N LYS A 545 19.55 26.97 -4.90
CA LYS A 545 18.51 26.16 -4.20
C LYS A 545 17.09 26.42 -4.70
N LYS A 546 16.86 27.50 -5.46
CA LYS A 546 15.57 27.79 -6.11
C LYS A 546 15.41 27.07 -7.45
N SER A 547 16.48 26.49 -7.95
CA SER A 547 16.58 25.78 -9.23
C SER A 547 17.11 24.37 -9.00
N ALA A 548 16.61 23.70 -7.97
CA ALA A 548 16.98 22.33 -7.64
C ALA A 548 16.33 21.34 -8.60
N ILE A 549 17.06 20.28 -8.92
CA ILE A 549 16.63 19.13 -9.69
C ILE A 549 16.69 17.94 -8.71
N PHE A 550 15.53 17.33 -8.45
CA PHE A 550 15.34 16.39 -7.34
C PHE A 550 14.30 15.32 -7.71
N PRO A 551 14.25 14.17 -7.01
CA PRO A 551 13.26 13.14 -7.31
C PRO A 551 11.86 13.48 -6.83
N VAL A 552 10.85 12.86 -7.43
CA VAL A 552 9.44 12.99 -7.02
C VAL A 552 9.14 12.43 -5.62
N LEU A 553 9.97 11.51 -5.14
CA LEU A 553 9.91 10.92 -3.79
C LEU A 553 11.22 11.21 -3.05
N ASP A 554 11.17 11.38 -1.74
CA ASP A 554 12.39 11.45 -0.94
C ASP A 554 13.08 10.08 -0.82
N LYS A 555 14.41 10.09 -0.66
CA LYS A 555 15.31 8.92 -0.63
C LYS A 555 15.07 7.96 -1.80
N ALA A 556 14.82 8.52 -2.97
CA ALA A 556 14.52 7.78 -4.17
C ALA A 556 15.74 7.10 -4.80
N ASP A 557 15.52 5.96 -5.45
CA ASP A 557 16.51 5.33 -6.32
C ASP A 557 16.57 6.02 -7.72
N GLN A 558 17.52 5.59 -8.55
CA GLN A 558 17.79 6.15 -9.88
C GLN A 558 16.65 5.99 -10.91
N SER A 559 15.60 5.23 -10.60
CA SER A 559 14.41 5.08 -11.47
C SER A 559 13.34 6.16 -11.24
N ALA A 560 13.47 6.97 -10.18
CA ALA A 560 12.48 7.99 -9.85
C ALA A 560 12.43 9.13 -10.88
N ARG A 561 11.22 9.67 -11.08
CA ARG A 561 11.03 10.85 -11.94
C ARG A 561 11.83 12.03 -11.38
N ILE A 562 12.54 12.71 -12.28
CA ILE A 562 13.30 13.90 -11.98
C ILE A 562 12.39 15.13 -12.14
N LEU A 563 12.19 15.86 -11.04
CA LEU A 563 11.54 17.15 -10.99
C LEU A 563 12.59 18.27 -11.07
N GLY A 564 12.15 19.49 -11.33
CA GLY A 564 13.02 20.66 -11.40
C GLY A 564 13.43 21.06 -12.81
N PRO A 565 14.05 22.25 -12.96
CA PRO A 565 14.64 23.06 -11.90
C PRO A 565 13.63 23.93 -11.14
N HIS A 566 13.41 23.66 -9.85
CA HIS A 566 12.42 24.36 -9.00
C HIS A 566 12.89 24.43 -7.54
N VAL A 567 12.15 25.14 -6.68
CA VAL A 567 12.38 25.11 -5.22
C VAL A 567 12.01 23.73 -4.68
N ASN A 568 12.97 23.03 -4.06
CA ASN A 568 12.71 21.75 -3.40
C ASN A 568 12.06 21.97 -2.00
N LEU A 569 10.77 22.30 -1.98
CA LEU A 569 10.03 22.58 -0.75
C LEU A 569 9.85 21.35 0.15
N GLY A 570 9.92 20.14 -0.43
CA GLY A 570 9.70 18.87 0.28
C GLY A 570 10.98 18.20 0.77
N GLY A 571 12.16 18.76 0.47
CA GLY A 571 13.45 18.17 0.87
C GLY A 571 13.81 16.86 0.16
N SER A 572 13.10 16.49 -0.90
CA SER A 572 13.29 15.19 -1.57
C SER A 572 14.69 15.03 -2.15
N SER A 573 15.30 13.87 -1.93
CA SER A 573 16.66 13.53 -2.33
C SER A 573 16.75 12.14 -2.97
N TRP A 574 17.78 11.91 -3.77
CA TRP A 574 18.16 10.54 -4.16
C TRP A 574 19.01 9.92 -3.05
N LEU A 575 18.93 8.59 -2.90
CA LEU A 575 19.72 7.83 -1.93
C LEU A 575 20.63 6.82 -2.64
N ILE A 576 21.93 6.93 -2.40
CA ILE A 576 22.91 5.90 -2.71
C ILE A 576 23.05 4.99 -1.47
N ASP A 577 22.62 3.74 -1.60
CA ASP A 577 22.66 2.73 -0.53
C ASP A 577 23.77 1.69 -0.79
N GLY A 578 24.93 1.89 -0.18
CA GLY A 578 26.05 0.98 -0.29
C GLY A 578 25.81 -0.38 0.39
N PHE A 579 24.79 -0.56 1.24
CA PHE A 579 24.43 -1.88 1.73
C PHE A 579 23.72 -2.69 0.64
N GLN A 580 22.77 -2.06 -0.06
CA GLN A 580 22.08 -2.68 -1.19
C GLN A 580 23.07 -3.10 -2.28
N ASP A 581 24.07 -2.26 -2.54
CA ASP A 581 25.10 -2.49 -3.54
C ASP A 581 26.28 -3.36 -3.06
N ARG A 582 26.25 -3.85 -1.81
CA ARG A 582 27.37 -4.56 -1.14
C ARG A 582 28.71 -3.78 -1.20
N SER A 583 28.64 -2.45 -1.24
CA SER A 583 29.77 -1.54 -1.33
C SER A 583 30.21 -1.02 0.05
N PRO A 584 31.49 -1.20 0.47
CA PRO A 584 32.00 -0.67 1.74
C PRO A 584 32.18 0.85 1.69
N SER A 585 32.32 1.48 2.86
CA SER A 585 32.74 2.88 2.99
C SER A 585 34.05 3.13 2.24
N GLY A 586 34.18 4.30 1.63
CA GLY A 586 35.27 4.63 0.72
C GLY A 586 35.08 4.14 -0.72
N THR A 587 33.97 3.47 -1.04
CA THR A 587 33.62 3.14 -2.43
C THR A 587 33.31 4.41 -3.20
N THR A 588 33.88 4.54 -4.39
CA THR A 588 33.64 5.68 -5.29
C THR A 588 32.46 5.39 -6.21
N TYR A 589 31.52 6.33 -6.29
CA TYR A 589 30.37 6.26 -7.17
C TYR A 589 30.48 7.33 -8.25
N GLN A 590 30.22 6.94 -9.50
CA GLN A 590 30.02 7.88 -10.59
C GLN A 590 28.53 8.16 -10.74
N ILE A 591 28.12 9.39 -10.50
CA ILE A 591 26.78 9.90 -10.79
C ILE A 591 26.79 10.45 -12.22
N ARG A 592 25.79 10.08 -13.01
CA ARG A 592 25.58 10.55 -14.38
C ARG A 592 24.18 11.13 -14.53
N PHE A 593 24.09 12.39 -14.90
CA PHE A 593 22.85 13.09 -15.19
C PHE A 593 22.78 13.44 -16.68
N GLU A 594 21.64 13.21 -17.31
CA GLU A 594 21.42 13.57 -18.71
C GLU A 594 20.12 14.35 -18.86
N TRP A 595 20.19 15.48 -19.54
CA TRP A 595 19.08 16.37 -19.85
C TRP A 595 18.91 16.44 -21.36
N GLY A 596 18.08 15.54 -21.90
CA GLY A 596 17.72 15.55 -23.31
C GLY A 596 16.56 16.49 -23.62
N THR A 597 16.27 16.67 -24.91
CA THR A 597 15.16 17.48 -25.43
C THR A 597 13.77 16.96 -25.02
N ALA A 598 13.67 15.68 -24.65
CA ALA A 598 12.41 15.04 -24.29
C ALA A 598 12.32 14.59 -22.83
N ARG A 599 13.46 14.34 -22.15
CA ARG A 599 13.49 13.80 -20.79
C ARG A 599 14.80 14.09 -20.06
N LYS A 600 14.74 14.05 -18.72
CA LYS A 600 15.90 13.97 -17.84
C LYS A 600 16.10 12.54 -17.36
N SER A 601 17.34 12.08 -17.20
CA SER A 601 17.69 10.80 -16.58
C SER A 601 18.87 10.95 -15.62
N LEU A 602 18.92 10.08 -14.62
CA LEU A 602 19.96 10.05 -13.60
C LEU A 602 20.32 8.59 -13.35
N SER A 603 21.61 8.31 -13.19
CA SER A 603 22.10 7.00 -12.78
C SER A 603 23.36 7.12 -11.95
N TRP A 604 23.65 6.12 -11.13
CA TRP A 604 24.93 5.99 -10.45
C TRP A 604 25.40 4.55 -10.42
N LYS A 605 26.72 4.38 -10.36
CA LYS A 605 27.35 3.06 -10.23
C LYS A 605 28.65 3.16 -9.47
N ALA A 606 28.99 2.09 -8.74
CA ALA A 606 30.32 1.93 -8.17
C ALA A 606 31.37 1.85 -9.30
N ILE A 607 32.49 2.54 -9.12
CA ILE A 607 33.61 2.55 -10.05
C ILE A 607 34.93 2.33 -9.31
N GLU A 608 35.93 1.83 -10.03
CA GLU A 608 37.32 1.84 -9.56
C GLU A 608 37.95 3.20 -9.85
N ALA A 609 38.17 4.00 -8.80
CA ALA A 609 38.91 5.26 -8.89
C ALA A 609 40.40 5.05 -8.54
N SER A 610 41.26 5.91 -9.10
CA SER A 610 42.69 5.92 -8.76
C SER A 610 42.91 6.32 -7.30
N GLU A 611 44.01 5.86 -6.70
CA GLU A 611 44.38 6.22 -5.32
C GLU A 611 44.46 7.74 -5.11
N TYR A 612 44.96 8.48 -6.11
CA TYR A 612 45.01 9.94 -6.10
C TYR A 612 43.61 10.56 -6.00
N MET A 613 42.65 10.07 -6.79
CA MET A 613 41.28 10.57 -6.79
C MET A 613 40.57 10.27 -5.46
N ARG A 614 40.79 9.08 -4.90
CA ARG A 614 40.26 8.74 -3.56
C ARG A 614 40.83 9.66 -2.48
N ALA A 615 42.14 9.88 -2.45
CA ALA A 615 42.78 10.78 -1.49
C ALA A 615 42.27 12.23 -1.62
N MET A 616 42.02 12.69 -2.85
CA MET A 616 41.44 14.00 -3.11
C MET A 616 40.02 14.11 -2.53
N LEU A 617 39.16 13.11 -2.80
CA LEU A 617 37.79 13.08 -2.29
C LEU A 617 37.74 12.95 -0.76
N GLU A 618 38.59 12.14 -0.14
CA GLU A 618 38.71 12.00 1.33
C GLU A 618 39.15 13.31 2.02
N SER A 619 39.88 14.16 1.29
CA SER A 619 40.34 15.45 1.82
C SER A 619 39.28 16.57 1.75
N SER A 620 38.20 16.37 0.97
CA SER A 620 37.18 17.39 0.71
C SER A 620 36.34 17.75 1.94
N HIS A 621 35.94 16.74 2.72
CA HIS A 621 35.12 16.93 3.91
C HIS A 621 35.42 15.90 4.99
N LYS A 622 35.50 16.35 6.24
CA LYS A 622 35.58 15.48 7.42
C LYS A 622 34.35 15.66 8.28
N HIS A 623 33.51 14.64 8.33
CA HIS A 623 32.29 14.63 9.12
C HIS A 623 32.56 14.93 10.60
N SER A 624 31.67 15.69 11.21
CA SER A 624 31.67 15.99 12.63
C SER A 624 30.39 15.50 13.28
N TYR A 625 30.49 15.00 14.51
CA TYR A 625 29.31 14.54 15.25
C TYR A 625 28.96 15.50 16.37
N PHE A 626 27.65 15.58 16.61
CA PHE A 626 27.05 16.46 17.59
C PHE A 626 26.13 15.65 18.49
N ILE A 627 26.03 16.06 19.75
CA ILE A 627 25.05 15.53 20.69
C ILE A 627 23.93 16.56 20.88
N ALA A 628 22.69 16.13 20.75
CA ALA A 628 21.51 16.96 21.00
C ALA A 628 20.78 16.42 22.23
N ARG A 629 20.48 17.30 23.18
CA ARG A 629 20.04 16.90 24.53
C ARG A 629 18.73 17.57 24.90
N ARG A 630 17.88 16.91 25.66
CA ARG A 630 16.60 17.49 26.10
C ARG A 630 16.79 18.81 26.86
N ARG A 631 17.84 18.90 27.69
CA ARG A 631 18.10 20.05 28.58
C ARG A 631 18.31 21.37 27.84
N ASN A 632 18.98 21.35 26.69
CA ASN A 632 19.27 22.56 25.92
C ASN A 632 18.25 22.78 24.79
N GLY A 633 17.06 22.14 24.89
CA GLY A 633 16.03 22.21 23.87
C GLY A 633 16.40 21.47 22.58
N TRP A 634 17.19 20.40 22.67
CA TRP A 634 17.71 19.60 21.55
C TRP A 634 18.69 20.35 20.65
N TRP A 635 19.34 21.39 21.17
CA TRP A 635 20.36 22.12 20.43
C TRP A 635 21.65 21.27 20.27
N PRO A 636 22.21 21.12 19.06
CA PRO A 636 23.38 20.27 18.84
C PRO A 636 24.69 20.87 19.35
N GLU A 637 25.36 20.16 20.26
CA GLU A 637 26.69 20.48 20.80
C GLU A 637 27.77 19.65 20.11
N LYS A 638 28.86 20.28 19.68
CA LYS A 638 29.93 19.60 18.94
C LYS A 638 30.68 18.64 19.85
N MET A 639 30.86 17.40 19.40
CA MET A 639 31.70 16.41 20.09
C MET A 639 33.17 16.60 19.71
N SER A 640 34.07 16.19 20.59
CA SER A 640 35.52 16.13 20.35
C SER A 640 35.97 14.68 20.15
N ARG A 641 37.08 14.42 19.47
CA ARG A 641 37.66 13.06 19.50
C ARG A 641 38.10 12.71 20.92
N ALA A 642 37.81 11.49 21.36
CA ALA A 642 38.23 11.02 22.68
C ALA A 642 39.77 10.98 22.74
N LYS A 643 40.34 11.34 23.89
CA LYS A 643 41.80 11.45 24.06
C LYS A 643 42.50 10.09 24.09
N ASP A 644 41.79 9.08 24.60
CA ASP A 644 42.23 7.70 24.78
C ASP A 644 41.98 6.83 23.56
N ASP A 645 40.90 7.07 22.83
CA ASP A 645 40.56 6.37 21.58
C ASP A 645 40.02 7.36 20.54
N PRO A 646 40.87 7.87 19.64
CA PRO A 646 40.47 8.81 18.61
C PRO A 646 39.39 8.30 17.64
N ASP A 647 39.09 7.00 17.60
CA ASP A 647 37.98 6.47 16.78
C ASP A 647 36.61 6.85 17.36
N PHE A 648 36.55 7.18 18.66
CA PHE A 648 35.33 7.71 19.28
C PHE A 648 35.28 9.23 19.23
N TRP A 649 34.12 9.74 18.87
CA TRP A 649 33.65 11.06 19.27
C TRP A 649 33.19 10.98 20.71
N GLU A 650 33.47 12.01 21.51
CA GLU A 650 33.18 12.10 22.92
C GLU A 650 32.57 13.46 23.27
N TRP A 651 31.58 13.41 24.15
CA TRP A 651 31.04 14.54 24.88
C TRP A 651 31.04 14.22 26.36
N THR A 652 31.32 15.24 27.19
CA THR A 652 31.22 15.18 28.65
C THR A 652 30.40 16.35 29.16
N GLY A 653 29.55 16.12 30.16
CA GLY A 653 28.74 17.17 30.79
C GLY A 653 28.16 16.72 32.13
N THR A 654 27.63 17.66 32.90
CA THR A 654 27.10 17.39 34.25
C THR A 654 25.61 17.04 34.22
N ILE A 655 25.21 15.99 34.95
CA ILE A 655 23.82 15.62 35.19
C ILE A 655 23.09 16.76 35.91
N SER A 656 21.86 17.02 35.47
CA SER A 656 20.99 18.09 35.96
C SER A 656 20.27 17.72 37.27
N GLU A 657 19.57 18.69 37.89
CA GLU A 657 18.75 18.51 39.10
C GLU A 657 17.66 17.41 38.96
N SER A 658 17.27 17.06 37.73
CA SER A 658 16.32 15.96 37.49
C SER A 658 16.93 14.56 37.63
N ASN A 659 18.24 14.46 37.93
CA ASN A 659 19.01 13.20 38.01
C ASN A 659 19.00 12.36 36.72
N GLU A 660 18.55 12.94 35.60
CA GLU A 660 18.45 12.28 34.30
C GLU A 660 18.78 13.25 33.16
N GLU A 661 19.36 12.72 32.08
CA GLU A 661 19.67 13.44 30.86
C GLU A 661 19.33 12.55 29.65
N GLU A 662 18.59 13.09 28.68
CA GLU A 662 18.20 12.39 27.46
C GLU A 662 18.90 13.00 26.23
N PHE A 663 19.44 12.17 25.35
CA PHE A 663 20.20 12.63 24.19
C PHE A 663 20.11 11.72 22.96
N HIS A 664 20.44 12.27 21.79
CA HIS A 664 20.76 11.55 20.55
C HIS A 664 21.94 12.23 19.85
N PHE A 665 22.44 11.62 18.77
CA PHE A 665 23.52 12.21 17.97
C PHE A 665 23.05 12.68 16.60
N LEU A 666 23.72 13.69 16.05
CA LEU A 666 23.54 14.17 14.69
C LEU A 666 24.88 14.16 13.95
N ARG A 667 24.92 13.62 12.74
CA ARG A 667 26.05 13.81 11.80
C ARG A 667 25.90 15.21 11.19
N ASP A 668 26.96 16.02 11.27
CA ASP A 668 27.05 17.36 10.69
C ASP A 668 25.94 18.37 11.04
N ARG A 669 25.26 18.19 12.18
CA ARG A 669 24.06 18.94 12.61
C ARG A 669 22.85 18.75 11.68
N ASP A 670 22.87 17.73 10.83
CA ASP A 670 21.76 17.40 9.95
C ASP A 670 20.73 16.55 10.70
N ILE A 671 19.51 17.08 10.84
CA ILE A 671 18.40 16.40 11.50
C ILE A 671 17.93 15.15 10.74
N SER A 672 18.19 15.09 9.43
CA SER A 672 17.91 13.93 8.59
C SER A 672 18.95 12.82 8.74
N GLN A 673 20.03 13.07 9.49
CA GLN A 673 21.10 12.14 9.79
C GLN A 673 21.20 11.88 11.32
N ARG A 674 20.05 11.68 11.98
CA ARG A 674 19.99 11.44 13.43
C ARG A 674 20.30 9.99 13.75
N ILE A 675 21.14 9.78 14.76
CA ILE A 675 21.46 8.46 15.32
C ILE A 675 20.84 8.39 16.72
N TYR A 676 19.96 7.41 16.94
CA TYR A 676 19.07 7.34 18.10
C TYR A 676 18.84 5.88 18.54
N PRO A 677 18.34 5.62 19.76
CA PRO A 677 17.96 4.26 20.16
C PRO A 677 16.62 3.85 19.56
N GLN A 678 16.43 2.55 19.33
CA GLN A 678 15.18 1.98 18.84
C GLN A 678 13.94 2.36 19.68
N LEU A 679 14.11 2.50 20.99
CA LEU A 679 13.03 2.85 21.92
C LEU A 679 13.35 4.19 22.61
N PRO A 680 12.32 5.00 22.95
CA PRO A 680 12.54 6.24 23.67
C PRO A 680 13.09 5.98 25.07
N ARG A 681 13.92 6.92 25.55
CA ARG A 681 14.52 6.90 26.90
C ARG A 681 15.24 5.58 27.22
N SER A 682 15.94 5.04 26.24
CA SER A 682 16.56 3.71 26.34
C SER A 682 17.77 3.68 27.26
N MET A 683 17.79 2.65 28.09
CA MET A 683 18.82 2.40 29.10
C MET A 683 19.41 0.99 29.02
N GLY A 684 18.63 -0.01 28.61
CA GLY A 684 19.05 -1.41 28.59
C GLY A 684 20.06 -1.70 27.47
N PRO A 685 21.05 -2.59 27.69
CA PRO A 685 22.08 -2.94 26.71
C PRO A 685 21.51 -3.57 25.42
N ASP A 686 20.31 -4.13 25.48
CA ASP A 686 19.67 -4.85 24.37
C ASP A 686 18.98 -3.91 23.37
N CYS A 687 18.95 -2.60 23.65
CA CYS A 687 18.42 -1.60 22.73
C CYS A 687 19.35 -1.39 21.53
N ARG A 688 18.81 -1.45 20.31
CA ARG A 688 19.60 -1.23 19.09
C ARG A 688 19.84 0.26 18.83
N VAL A 689 20.97 0.55 18.19
CA VAL A 689 21.23 1.85 17.57
C VAL A 689 20.58 1.90 16.19
N MET A 690 19.80 2.95 15.94
CA MET A 690 19.08 3.24 14.69
C MET A 690 19.64 4.52 14.04
N GLY A 691 19.25 4.76 12.79
CA GLY A 691 19.78 5.85 11.97
C GLY A 691 21.15 5.57 11.36
N PRO A 692 21.76 6.55 10.67
CA PRO A 692 21.31 7.94 10.54
C PRO A 692 20.06 8.12 9.66
N ASP A 693 18.97 8.66 10.21
CA ASP A 693 17.74 9.02 9.48
C ASP A 693 16.92 10.07 10.27
N GLU A 694 15.73 10.44 9.80
CA GLU A 694 14.85 11.44 10.45
C GLU A 694 13.77 10.85 11.37
N GLU A 695 13.60 9.52 11.38
CA GLU A 695 12.48 8.80 12.01
C GLU A 695 12.56 8.80 13.55
N GLY A 696 13.74 9.09 14.11
CA GLY A 696 13.99 9.05 15.55
C GLY A 696 13.40 10.20 16.36
N VAL A 697 12.28 10.82 15.95
CA VAL A 697 11.69 11.94 16.69
C VAL A 697 11.13 11.43 18.02
N GLY A 698 11.61 11.99 19.13
CA GLY A 698 11.22 11.57 20.48
C GLY A 698 11.99 10.36 21.02
N ASN A 699 12.94 9.81 20.25
CA ASN A 699 13.79 8.71 20.69
C ASN A 699 15.18 9.22 21.10
N GLY A 700 15.53 9.03 22.37
CA GLY A 700 16.85 9.36 22.93
C GLY A 700 17.35 8.33 23.94
N TRP A 701 18.67 8.23 24.10
CA TRP A 701 19.27 7.47 25.19
C TRP A 701 19.09 8.24 26.49
N LEU A 702 18.80 7.52 27.56
CA LEU A 702 18.69 8.09 28.89
C LEU A 702 19.93 7.75 29.70
N VAL A 703 20.56 8.76 30.29
CA VAL A 703 21.59 8.60 31.32
C VAL A 703 21.05 9.14 32.63
N VAL A 704 21.22 8.36 33.68
CA VAL A 704 20.83 8.70 35.04
C VAL A 704 22.10 8.88 35.87
N GLY A 705 22.09 9.78 36.85
CA GLY A 705 23.23 10.00 37.73
C GLY A 705 22.87 10.96 38.86
N ALA A 706 23.76 11.13 39.83
CA ALA A 706 23.56 12.13 40.86
C ALA A 706 23.69 13.55 40.28
N GLU A 707 22.93 14.51 40.81
CA GLU A 707 23.10 15.92 40.46
C GLU A 707 24.58 16.36 40.56
N GLY A 708 25.08 17.01 39.50
CA GLY A 708 26.48 17.45 39.43
C GLY A 708 27.48 16.37 39.03
N GLU A 709 27.05 15.12 38.86
CA GLU A 709 27.89 14.04 38.35
C GLU A 709 28.22 14.21 36.87
N THR A 710 29.45 13.88 36.47
CA THR A 710 29.86 13.90 35.06
C THR A 710 29.33 12.69 34.30
N ALA A 711 28.55 12.95 33.25
CA ALA A 711 28.15 12.00 32.23
C ALA A 711 29.03 12.11 31.00
N THR A 712 29.37 10.96 30.42
CA THR A 712 30.12 10.85 29.18
C THR A 712 29.27 10.12 28.14
N ALA A 713 29.26 10.61 26.91
CA ALA A 713 28.65 9.95 25.76
C ALA A 713 29.67 9.89 24.62
N ARG A 714 29.90 8.70 24.08
CA ARG A 714 30.81 8.41 22.98
C ARG A 714 30.09 7.78 21.80
N LEU A 715 30.54 8.10 20.60
CA LEU A 715 30.02 7.60 19.33
C LEU A 715 31.17 7.23 18.39
N ARG A 716 31.11 6.04 17.79
CA ARG A 716 32.03 5.60 16.73
C ARG A 716 31.19 5.15 15.53
N VAL A 717 31.56 5.59 14.33
CA VAL A 717 30.93 5.14 13.07
C VAL A 717 32.03 4.65 12.15
N ARG A 718 31.91 3.39 11.72
CA ARG A 718 32.92 2.72 10.88
C ARG A 718 32.23 1.73 9.95
N ASP A 719 32.37 1.95 8.65
CA ASP A 719 31.87 1.06 7.60
C ASP A 719 30.39 0.63 7.78
N GLY A 720 29.54 1.60 8.08
CA GLY A 720 28.11 1.41 8.33
C GLY A 720 27.78 0.91 9.74
N THR A 721 28.78 0.57 10.56
CA THR A 721 28.61 0.14 11.94
C THR A 721 28.77 1.31 12.90
N ILE A 722 27.75 1.57 13.69
CA ILE A 722 27.65 2.62 14.69
C ILE A 722 27.79 2.00 16.09
N THR A 723 28.69 2.50 16.92
CA THR A 723 28.82 2.12 18.33
C THR A 723 28.57 3.35 19.19
N VAL A 724 27.67 3.23 20.17
CA VAL A 724 27.38 4.27 21.16
C VAL A 724 27.81 3.75 22.52
N VAL A 725 28.55 4.55 23.28
CA VAL A 725 28.95 4.22 24.65
C VAL A 725 28.55 5.38 25.56
N THR A 726 27.94 5.13 26.71
CA THR A 726 27.65 6.19 27.67
C THR A 726 27.81 5.71 29.10
N GLY A 727 28.09 6.61 30.03
CA GLY A 727 28.21 6.25 31.43
C GLY A 727 28.44 7.45 32.34
N THR A 728 28.29 7.19 33.64
CA THR A 728 28.66 8.09 34.74
C THR A 728 29.55 7.32 35.73
N SER A 729 30.16 8.01 36.69
CA SER A 729 30.96 7.36 37.74
C SER A 729 30.16 6.41 38.65
N SER A 730 28.85 6.62 38.78
CA SER A 730 27.94 5.89 39.66
C SER A 730 27.22 4.74 38.95
N LEU A 731 26.97 4.86 37.64
CA LEU A 731 26.16 3.90 36.88
C LEU A 731 26.98 2.90 36.05
N GLY A 732 28.29 3.15 35.90
CA GLY A 732 29.16 2.37 35.01
C GLY A 732 28.91 2.68 33.53
N TRP A 733 29.70 2.07 32.66
CA TRP A 733 29.61 2.26 31.21
C TRP A 733 28.63 1.29 30.56
N ARG A 734 27.88 1.79 29.58
CA ARG A 734 26.98 1.03 28.72
C ARG A 734 27.38 1.22 27.27
N MET A 735 27.25 0.16 26.47
CA MET A 735 27.57 0.17 25.05
C MET A 735 26.41 -0.41 24.26
N TRP A 736 26.08 0.25 23.17
CA TRP A 736 25.15 -0.20 22.15
C TRP A 736 25.85 -0.18 20.80
N GLN A 737 25.43 -1.06 19.92
CA GLN A 737 25.96 -1.10 18.56
C GLN A 737 24.79 -1.20 17.59
N SER A 738 24.90 -0.56 16.44
CA SER A 738 23.99 -0.81 15.33
C SER A 738 24.28 -2.23 14.87
N THR A 739 23.43 -3.15 15.25
CA THR A 739 23.47 -4.49 14.69
C THR A 739 22.74 -4.46 13.36
N ARG A 740 23.53 -4.32 12.29
CA ARG A 740 23.27 -5.07 11.06
C ARG A 740 24.50 -5.95 10.78
N ARG A 741 24.38 -7.20 11.25
CA ARG A 741 25.23 -8.41 11.13
C ARG A 741 26.77 -8.20 11.06
N PRO A 742 27.53 -8.59 12.10
CA PRO A 742 28.97 -8.83 11.98
C PRO A 742 29.28 -10.29 11.57
N PRO A 743 30.31 -10.55 10.76
CA PRO A 743 30.90 -11.88 10.57
C PRO A 743 31.81 -12.24 11.77
N GLY A 744 31.79 -13.51 12.19
CA GLY A 744 32.74 -14.07 13.17
C GLY A 744 32.19 -14.43 14.56
N GLU A 745 30.87 -14.38 14.78
CA GLU A 745 30.25 -14.90 16.00
C GLU A 745 30.39 -16.43 16.09
N ARG A 746 30.61 -16.94 17.31
CA ARG A 746 30.48 -18.39 17.57
C ARG A 746 29.02 -18.73 17.84
N TYR A 747 28.53 -19.76 17.17
CA TYR A 747 27.15 -20.19 17.26
C TYR A 747 27.03 -21.50 18.05
N ALA A 748 25.91 -21.67 18.74
CA ALA A 748 25.57 -22.92 19.39
C ALA A 748 24.11 -23.29 19.08
N VAL A 749 23.85 -24.58 18.86
CA VAL A 749 22.50 -25.11 18.75
C VAL A 749 21.99 -25.46 20.14
N LEU A 750 20.76 -25.06 20.43
CA LEU A 750 20.03 -25.44 21.63
C LEU A 750 18.94 -26.41 21.19
N GLY A 751 19.21 -27.70 21.31
CA GLY A 751 18.33 -28.76 20.85
C GLY A 751 17.52 -29.41 21.96
N SER A 752 16.33 -29.92 21.64
CA SER A 752 15.54 -30.72 22.58
C SER A 752 16.26 -32.00 23.01
N TRP A 753 17.16 -32.54 22.18
CA TRP A 753 17.97 -33.72 22.47
C TRP A 753 19.06 -33.52 23.55
N THR A 754 19.45 -32.28 23.83
CA THR A 754 20.36 -31.96 24.94
C THR A 754 19.64 -31.38 26.15
N GLY A 755 18.31 -31.35 26.14
CA GLY A 755 17.53 -30.61 27.12
C GLY A 755 17.80 -29.11 27.03
N TRP A 756 17.93 -28.58 25.80
CA TRP A 756 18.20 -27.18 25.49
C TRP A 756 19.54 -26.66 26.03
N ARG A 757 20.50 -27.55 26.26
CA ARG A 757 21.88 -27.16 26.58
C ARG A 757 22.61 -26.81 25.27
N PRO A 758 23.35 -25.69 25.22
CA PRO A 758 24.00 -25.24 24.00
C PRO A 758 25.12 -26.19 23.58
N GLU A 759 25.14 -26.56 22.30
CA GLU A 759 26.20 -27.31 21.63
C GLU A 759 26.84 -26.43 20.55
N GLU A 760 28.15 -26.16 20.66
CA GLU A 760 28.87 -25.26 19.76
C GLU A 760 28.93 -25.80 18.31
N MET A 761 28.54 -24.96 17.36
CA MET A 761 28.66 -25.20 15.94
C MET A 761 30.10 -24.96 15.51
N LYS A 762 30.64 -25.84 14.66
CA LYS A 762 31.99 -25.72 14.13
C LYS A 762 31.96 -24.96 12.79
N PRO A 763 32.89 -24.03 12.54
CA PRO A 763 33.04 -23.43 11.22
C PRO A 763 33.45 -24.48 10.19
N ASP A 764 32.97 -24.33 8.96
CA ASP A 764 33.22 -25.25 7.85
C ASP A 764 34.44 -24.83 7.02
N GLY A 765 35.63 -25.27 7.45
CA GLY A 765 36.88 -25.11 6.68
C GLY A 765 37.18 -23.66 6.26
N ASP A 766 37.63 -23.47 5.00
CA ASP A 766 38.01 -22.18 4.40
C ASP A 766 36.82 -21.21 4.15
N GLN A 767 35.58 -21.59 4.47
CA GLN A 767 34.41 -20.73 4.33
C GLN A 767 34.13 -19.98 5.64
N SER A 768 34.50 -18.69 5.71
CA SER A 768 34.45 -17.86 6.93
C SER A 768 33.04 -17.55 7.47
N GLU A 769 31.98 -18.04 6.82
CA GLU A 769 30.58 -17.69 7.12
C GLU A 769 29.63 -18.90 7.28
N VAL A 770 30.15 -20.13 7.20
CA VAL A 770 29.34 -21.36 7.32
C VAL A 770 29.70 -22.12 8.59
N TYR A 771 28.68 -22.49 9.38
CA TYR A 771 28.80 -23.22 10.64
C TYR A 771 27.95 -24.49 10.62
N ARG A 772 28.44 -25.57 11.21
CA ARG A 772 27.80 -26.88 11.21
C ARG A 772 27.76 -27.51 12.60
N LEU A 773 26.67 -28.19 12.92
CA LEU A 773 26.59 -29.09 14.06
C LEU A 773 25.92 -30.39 13.64
N GLN A 774 26.58 -31.51 13.92
CA GLN A 774 25.99 -32.83 13.76
C GLN A 774 25.41 -33.31 15.08
N PHE A 775 24.19 -33.82 15.04
CA PHE A 775 23.50 -34.39 16.20
C PHE A 775 22.78 -35.68 15.82
N ARG A 776 22.47 -36.51 16.82
CA ARG A 776 21.77 -37.78 16.60
C ARG A 776 20.29 -37.64 16.94
N ILE A 777 19.41 -37.95 15.99
CA ILE A 777 17.97 -37.82 16.22
C ILE A 777 17.45 -38.93 17.14
N GLY A 778 16.61 -38.55 18.10
CA GLY A 778 16.09 -39.46 19.13
C GLY A 778 15.14 -40.55 18.58
N ALA A 779 14.75 -41.49 19.44
CA ALA A 779 13.94 -42.66 19.08
C ALA A 779 12.56 -42.33 18.47
N VAL A 780 12.04 -41.12 18.70
CA VAL A 780 10.75 -40.63 18.20
C VAL A 780 10.86 -40.05 16.77
N GLY A 781 12.08 -39.91 16.24
CA GLY A 781 12.33 -39.38 14.89
C GLY A 781 12.00 -37.90 14.72
N ARG A 782 11.89 -37.16 15.84
CA ARG A 782 11.66 -35.71 15.87
C ARG A 782 12.59 -35.03 16.86
N GLY A 783 12.99 -33.81 16.54
CA GLY A 783 13.76 -32.92 17.41
C GLY A 783 13.35 -31.48 17.16
N GLU A 784 13.69 -30.62 18.12
CA GLU A 784 13.49 -29.18 17.99
C GLU A 784 14.78 -28.46 18.31
N PHE A 785 15.03 -27.32 17.67
CA PHE A 785 16.17 -26.51 18.04
C PHE A 785 16.01 -25.02 17.80
N GLN A 786 16.90 -24.26 18.44
CA GLN A 786 17.19 -22.86 18.17
C GLN A 786 18.71 -22.73 17.98
N ILE A 787 19.16 -21.64 17.38
CA ILE A 787 20.58 -21.29 17.34
C ILE A 787 20.77 -20.05 18.19
N ALA A 788 21.81 -20.01 19.02
CA ALA A 788 22.17 -18.81 19.77
C ALA A 788 23.63 -18.46 19.51
N THR A 789 23.94 -17.19 19.73
CA THR A 789 25.34 -16.76 19.81
C THR A 789 25.91 -17.19 21.16
N ILE A 790 27.14 -17.69 21.19
CA ILE A 790 27.80 -18.10 22.44
C ILE A 790 28.08 -16.90 23.34
N GLU A 791 28.28 -15.73 22.74
CA GLU A 791 28.67 -14.49 23.42
C GLU A 791 27.46 -13.71 23.97
N SER A 792 26.29 -13.82 23.35
CA SER A 792 25.01 -13.34 23.89
C SER A 792 24.01 -14.50 24.01
N ARG A 793 23.92 -15.07 25.22
CA ARG A 793 23.01 -16.18 25.55
C ARG A 793 21.52 -15.80 25.46
N SER A 794 21.20 -14.50 25.43
CA SER A 794 19.84 -14.00 25.34
C SER A 794 19.35 -13.93 23.90
N LEU A 795 20.22 -13.57 22.93
CA LEU A 795 19.87 -13.49 21.51
C LEU A 795 19.81 -14.86 20.85
N ARG A 796 18.59 -15.26 20.46
CA ARG A 796 18.34 -16.52 19.76
C ARG A 796 17.88 -16.27 18.35
N MET A 797 18.33 -17.12 17.45
CA MET A 797 17.79 -17.32 16.12
C MET A 797 16.74 -18.42 16.21
N TYR A 798 15.57 -18.14 15.67
CA TYR A 798 14.40 -19.02 15.71
C TYR A 798 13.50 -18.72 14.51
N PRO A 799 12.66 -19.67 14.08
CA PRO A 799 11.73 -19.41 12.99
C PRO A 799 10.62 -18.44 13.39
N MET A 800 10.00 -17.78 12.41
CA MET A 800 8.83 -16.92 12.65
C MET A 800 7.59 -17.71 13.14
N THR A 801 7.57 -19.01 12.84
CA THR A 801 6.49 -19.93 13.14
C THR A 801 7.01 -21.08 14.01
N ALA A 802 6.28 -21.45 15.06
CA ALA A 802 6.63 -22.61 15.89
C ALA A 802 6.71 -23.88 15.03
N HIS A 803 7.71 -24.73 15.27
CA HIS A 803 7.92 -25.99 14.56
C HIS A 803 8.17 -25.86 13.05
N ALA A 804 8.62 -24.70 12.56
CA ALA A 804 8.96 -24.55 11.15
C ALA A 804 10.15 -25.45 10.76
N ARG A 805 10.19 -25.89 9.50
CA ARG A 805 11.33 -26.67 9.00
C ARG A 805 12.50 -25.74 8.65
N PRO A 806 13.75 -26.09 9.02
CA PRO A 806 14.93 -25.39 8.52
C PRO A 806 14.94 -25.34 6.98
N GLY A 807 15.29 -24.19 6.40
CA GLY A 807 15.38 -23.98 4.96
C GLY A 807 14.12 -23.44 4.29
N GLN A 808 13.01 -23.26 5.03
CA GLN A 808 11.70 -22.92 4.45
C GLN A 808 11.20 -21.51 4.82
N GLU A 809 11.78 -20.87 5.84
CA GLU A 809 11.34 -19.56 6.32
C GLU A 809 12.53 -18.72 6.82
N ILE A 810 12.38 -17.40 6.78
CA ILE A 810 13.32 -16.45 7.36
C ILE A 810 13.29 -16.57 8.89
N PHE A 811 14.45 -16.42 9.53
CA PHE A 811 14.55 -16.48 10.98
C PHE A 811 14.49 -15.10 11.64
N CYS A 812 14.01 -15.08 12.87
CA CYS A 812 14.03 -13.92 13.76
C CYS A 812 15.24 -13.99 14.69
N ILE A 813 15.71 -12.82 15.14
CA ILE A 813 16.72 -12.69 16.19
C ILE A 813 16.13 -11.87 17.34
N GLY A 814 16.08 -12.45 18.54
CA GLY A 814 15.45 -11.80 19.69
C GLY A 814 15.71 -12.53 21.01
N GLU A 815 15.30 -11.90 22.12
CA GLU A 815 15.47 -12.46 23.47
C GLU A 815 14.29 -13.35 23.88
N ASN A 816 14.63 -14.58 24.28
CA ASN A 816 13.75 -15.63 24.83
C ASN A 816 12.36 -15.81 24.15
N PRO A 817 12.32 -16.38 22.94
CA PRO A 817 11.09 -16.67 22.20
C PRO A 817 10.46 -17.99 22.67
N GLU A 818 9.77 -17.98 23.82
CA GLU A 818 9.11 -19.19 24.33
C GLU A 818 8.16 -19.78 23.27
N GLY A 819 8.39 -21.05 22.91
CA GLY A 819 7.58 -21.80 21.95
C GLY A 819 7.95 -21.67 20.47
N LEU A 820 8.99 -20.91 20.09
CA LEU A 820 9.43 -20.81 18.69
C LEU A 820 10.75 -21.54 18.45
N SER A 821 10.68 -22.70 17.80
CA SER A 821 11.80 -23.57 17.50
C SER A 821 11.65 -24.17 16.10
N TRP A 822 12.76 -24.50 15.45
CA TRP A 822 12.71 -25.30 14.23
C TRP A 822 12.41 -26.75 14.57
N GLU A 823 11.49 -27.40 13.85
CA GLU A 823 11.26 -28.84 13.94
C GLU A 823 12.09 -29.57 12.89
N VAL A 824 12.79 -30.62 13.33
CA VAL A 824 13.54 -31.54 12.48
C VAL A 824 12.92 -32.93 12.58
N VAL A 825 12.63 -33.52 11.42
CA VAL A 825 12.04 -34.85 11.30
C VAL A 825 12.98 -35.71 10.48
N GLY A 826 13.36 -36.87 11.02
CA GLY A 826 14.32 -37.78 10.38
C GLY A 826 14.21 -39.21 10.91
N PRO A 827 14.86 -40.18 10.25
CA PRO A 827 14.81 -41.59 10.66
C PRO A 827 15.43 -41.78 12.05
N PRO A 828 14.74 -42.46 13.00
CA PRO A 828 15.24 -42.64 14.37
C PRO A 828 16.68 -43.16 14.44
N GLY A 829 17.52 -42.53 15.25
CA GLY A 829 18.89 -42.96 15.50
C GLY A 829 19.92 -42.61 14.42
N GLN A 830 19.52 -41.91 13.35
CA GLN A 830 20.43 -41.37 12.33
C GLN A 830 21.11 -40.06 12.77
N THR A 831 22.24 -39.75 12.17
CA THR A 831 22.95 -38.48 12.34
C THR A 831 22.41 -37.47 11.34
N MET A 832 22.05 -36.29 11.86
CA MET A 832 21.61 -35.14 11.07
C MET A 832 22.56 -33.98 11.30
N GLU A 833 22.66 -33.08 10.32
CA GLU A 833 23.48 -31.89 10.39
C GLU A 833 22.63 -30.65 10.28
N ILE A 834 22.87 -29.69 11.17
CA ILE A 834 22.36 -28.33 11.09
C ILE A 834 23.46 -27.48 10.52
N ARG A 835 23.15 -26.75 9.44
CA ARG A 835 24.05 -25.79 8.79
C ARG A 835 23.48 -24.39 8.94
N LEU A 836 24.29 -23.48 9.46
CA LEU A 836 24.06 -22.04 9.46
C LEU A 836 25.00 -21.41 8.42
N ASP A 837 24.45 -20.85 7.35
CA ASP A 837 25.20 -20.22 6.26
C ASP A 837 24.91 -18.71 6.21
N LEU A 838 25.80 -17.92 6.81
CA LEU A 838 25.61 -16.47 6.92
C LEU A 838 25.77 -15.72 5.59
N GLY A 839 26.40 -16.35 4.60
CA GLY A 839 26.63 -15.81 3.26
C GLY A 839 25.59 -16.23 2.23
N ALA A 840 24.56 -16.99 2.63
CA ALA A 840 23.49 -17.43 1.73
C ALA A 840 22.73 -16.22 1.14
N GLU A 841 22.63 -16.17 -0.19
CA GLU A 841 21.89 -15.13 -0.92
C GLU A 841 20.37 -15.20 -0.66
N ASP A 842 19.88 -16.40 -0.33
CA ASP A 842 18.52 -16.66 0.11
C ASP A 842 18.43 -16.68 1.65
N PRO A 843 17.70 -15.74 2.28
CA PRO A 843 17.56 -15.68 3.73
C PRO A 843 16.85 -16.88 4.38
N CYS A 844 16.12 -17.68 3.61
CA CYS A 844 15.49 -18.92 4.10
C CYS A 844 16.50 -20.09 4.17
N SER A 845 17.52 -20.05 3.32
CA SER A 845 18.61 -21.04 3.25
C SER A 845 19.70 -20.82 4.29
N LEU A 846 19.60 -19.76 5.09
CA LEU A 846 20.52 -19.43 6.19
C LEU A 846 20.60 -20.53 7.24
N VAL A 847 19.50 -21.21 7.57
CA VAL A 847 19.49 -22.32 8.53
C VAL A 847 18.86 -23.52 7.86
N THR A 848 19.65 -24.55 7.58
CA THR A 848 19.19 -25.80 6.96
C THR A 848 19.50 -26.98 7.86
N CYS A 849 18.74 -28.06 7.71
CA CYS A 849 19.03 -29.31 8.40
C CYS A 849 18.73 -30.50 7.48
N GLY A 850 19.66 -31.45 7.42
CA GLY A 850 19.58 -32.61 6.55
C GLY A 850 20.23 -33.85 7.14
N LEU A 851 20.02 -35.00 6.50
CA LEU A 851 20.74 -36.23 6.81
C LEU A 851 22.21 -36.10 6.39
N VAL A 852 23.11 -36.55 7.25
CA VAL A 852 24.51 -36.75 6.86
C VAL A 852 24.57 -38.07 6.09
N LEU A 853 24.78 -38.00 4.78
CA LEU A 853 24.92 -39.17 3.91
C LEU A 853 26.30 -39.82 4.04
#